data_AF-Q39AG0-F1
#
_entry.id   AF-Q39AG0-F1
#
_cell.length_a   1.000
_cell.length_b   1.000
_cell.length_c   1.000
_cell.angle_alpha   90.00
_cell.angle_beta   90.00
_cell.angle_gamma   90.00
#
_symmetry.space_group_name_H-M   'P 1'
#
loop_
_entity.id
_entity.type
_entity.pdbx_description
1 polymer ?
#
loop_
_entity_poly.entity_id
_entity_poly.type
_entity_poly.pdbx_seq_one_letter_code
_entity_poly.pdbx_strand_id
1 'polypeptide(L)'
;MNQIVRNFVVIDSIHGPFVINRHCEFQAEALIKTGRPHIQPELDAILQVIDQLPDDAIAVDGGANAGLVCVPIAHRLRARGGRVYAFEPQRTLFHALGGTVALNQLDNVHLLNMGLAGVNGTMKVPDVDYGQDTDFGQISLVDAHAEGGTPTPVITLDSLGLPRLDFLKLDIEGMEIDALRGARRLIETHLPWCWVEYWKVGEAPIIAAFAGLDYTFYRVDKLNLLCVPNARWDPQRLAISFEPIAIETTAEADTSPPAAPAADTDAPETNWNRALDHESRCEWGHAIDRWQRARGRGLDDDAIALQLASCYGFAGAPDAGLAALERFGDPAALPDATRGDIELMRSMLLLRAGRRDEAARATLASENVLTAAQFGLPTERLYQGQPLQGKRLLVISYGGVGDQLQYARYLGALDTLGCTSVTVVVPDALTGLLRHTFPHIEFIGAHGAWVDTSQIAHDYWCSFLVLAAQFGYAPAPKGSAAAYLSCPPEHAAAWRERVRHDGHPDGTRRIGLNWRGRDESDARFHRAASLRDLAPLTRMHGHAAYCINRDLSAQSEQSDLPVTFPHHAIGDFSDLAALMLALDAVVTTCTAHIHLAGALGVPAVLLLSPKADARWETGARTPLYPGIRIVRASRIGQWDDAVDRAMAFVLGGFGKD
;
A
#
# COMPACT_ATOMS: atom_id res chain seq x y z
N MET A 1 -1.86 41.20 -8.21
CA MET A 1 -3.05 40.33 -8.19
C MET A 1 -2.68 39.11 -7.36
N ASN A 2 -3.32 38.89 -6.20
CA ASN A 2 -3.17 37.62 -5.49
C ASN A 2 -3.56 36.50 -6.46
N GLN A 3 -2.68 35.54 -6.71
CA GLN A 3 -3.05 34.32 -7.42
C GLN A 3 -4.19 33.69 -6.64
N ILE A 4 -5.39 33.64 -7.25
CA ILE A 4 -6.49 32.84 -6.72
C ILE A 4 -6.01 31.39 -6.80
N VAL A 5 -5.66 30.83 -5.64
CA VAL A 5 -5.35 29.40 -5.53
C VAL A 5 -6.64 28.64 -5.82
N ARG A 6 -6.62 27.76 -6.82
CA ARG A 6 -7.76 26.90 -7.13
C ARG A 6 -7.70 25.69 -6.21
N ASN A 7 -8.71 25.52 -5.35
CA ASN A 7 -8.78 24.39 -4.42
C ASN A 7 -9.03 23.07 -5.17
N PHE A 8 -9.84 23.09 -6.24
CA PHE A 8 -10.12 21.92 -7.07
C PHE A 8 -9.24 21.88 -8.32
N VAL A 9 -8.76 20.67 -8.64
CA VAL A 9 -7.91 20.36 -9.80
C VAL A 9 -8.44 19.13 -10.53
N VAL A 10 -8.14 19.04 -11.83
CA VAL A 10 -8.38 17.81 -12.60
C VAL A 10 -7.12 16.96 -12.55
N ILE A 11 -7.25 15.71 -12.11
CA ILE A 11 -6.15 14.74 -12.07
C ILE A 11 -6.58 13.51 -12.88
N ASP A 12 -5.71 13.04 -13.76
CA ASP A 12 -5.96 11.82 -14.52
C ASP A 12 -5.69 10.59 -13.65
N SER A 13 -6.52 9.57 -13.83
CA SER A 13 -6.33 8.28 -13.18
C SER A 13 -6.53 7.14 -14.16
N ILE A 14 -6.25 5.91 -13.73
CA ILE A 14 -6.56 4.70 -14.51
C ILE A 14 -8.06 4.49 -14.75
N HIS A 15 -8.92 5.15 -13.97
CA HIS A 15 -10.38 5.13 -14.12
C HIS A 15 -10.92 6.39 -14.80
N GLY A 16 -10.02 7.20 -15.39
CA GLY A 16 -10.33 8.46 -16.04
C GLY A 16 -10.11 9.70 -15.15
N PRO A 17 -10.42 10.90 -15.65
CA PRO A 17 -10.15 12.17 -14.96
C PRO A 17 -11.08 12.42 -13.76
N PHE A 18 -10.51 12.90 -12.66
CA PHE A 18 -11.24 13.29 -11.44
C PHE A 18 -11.07 14.78 -11.14
N VAL A 19 -12.17 15.46 -10.81
CA VAL A 19 -12.14 16.78 -10.19
C VAL A 19 -12.04 16.59 -8.68
N ILE A 20 -10.87 16.89 -8.11
CA ILE A 20 -10.62 16.66 -6.69
C ILE A 20 -10.11 17.92 -6.01
N ASN A 21 -10.38 18.06 -4.72
CA ASN A 21 -9.74 19.09 -3.93
C ASN A 21 -8.28 18.71 -3.68
N ARG A 22 -7.35 19.59 -4.05
CA ARG A 22 -5.91 19.38 -3.89
C ARG A 22 -5.43 19.33 -2.44
N HIS A 23 -6.24 19.84 -1.52
CA HIS A 23 -6.01 19.80 -0.08
C HIS A 23 -6.64 18.58 0.58
N CYS A 24 -7.36 17.75 -0.18
CA CYS A 24 -7.88 16.48 0.32
C CYS A 24 -6.70 15.55 0.54
N GLU A 25 -6.31 15.41 1.80
CA GLU A 25 -5.22 14.52 2.22
C GLU A 25 -5.54 13.09 1.76
N PHE A 26 -4.51 12.34 1.36
CA PHE A 26 -4.61 11.00 0.75
C PHE A 26 -5.27 10.92 -0.64
N GLN A 27 -6.45 11.50 -0.88
CA GLN A 27 -7.16 11.29 -2.15
C GLN A 27 -6.45 11.93 -3.36
N ALA A 28 -6.16 13.24 -3.26
CA ALA A 28 -5.48 13.96 -4.33
C ALA A 28 -4.03 13.49 -4.47
N GLU A 29 -3.40 13.23 -3.33
CA GLU A 29 -2.01 12.78 -3.26
C GLU A 29 -1.83 11.39 -3.89
N ALA A 30 -2.75 10.45 -3.64
CA ALA A 30 -2.79 9.14 -4.30
C ALA A 30 -2.87 9.29 -5.81
N LEU A 31 -3.86 10.01 -6.31
CA LEU A 31 -4.04 10.19 -7.75
C LEU A 31 -2.83 10.86 -8.40
N ILE A 32 -2.23 11.89 -7.78
CA ILE A 32 -1.04 12.57 -8.31
C ILE A 32 0.17 11.63 -8.37
N LYS A 33 0.35 10.80 -7.33
CA LYS A 33 1.56 9.98 -7.19
C LYS A 33 1.48 8.67 -7.95
N THR A 34 0.30 8.06 -8.02
CA THR A 34 0.13 6.70 -8.57
C THR A 34 -0.74 6.68 -9.82
N GLY A 35 -1.57 7.71 -10.05
CA GLY A 35 -2.65 7.66 -11.03
C GLY A 35 -3.80 6.76 -10.59
N ARG A 36 -3.88 6.36 -9.32
CA ARG A 36 -4.94 5.52 -8.76
C ARG A 36 -5.48 6.10 -7.44
N PRO A 37 -6.74 5.82 -7.09
CA PRO A 37 -7.28 6.15 -5.77
C PRO A 37 -6.51 5.45 -4.65
N HIS A 38 -6.44 6.07 -3.47
CA HIS A 38 -5.92 5.44 -2.24
C HIS A 38 -6.69 4.13 -1.91
N ILE A 39 -8.02 4.13 -2.10
CA ILE A 39 -8.87 2.94 -1.93
C ILE A 39 -8.78 1.91 -3.08
N GLN A 40 -7.72 1.88 -3.90
CA GLN A 40 -7.66 0.96 -5.05
C GLN A 40 -7.84 -0.52 -4.67
N PRO A 41 -7.25 -1.06 -3.58
CA PRO A 41 -7.47 -2.45 -3.20
C PRO A 41 -8.94 -2.75 -2.83
N GLU A 42 -9.58 -1.83 -2.11
CA GLU A 42 -11.01 -1.89 -1.79
C GLU A 42 -11.84 -1.86 -3.08
N LEU A 43 -11.53 -0.93 -3.96
CA LEU A 43 -12.19 -0.78 -5.25
C LEU A 43 -12.04 -2.03 -6.11
N ASP A 44 -10.88 -2.68 -6.14
CA ASP A 44 -10.67 -3.93 -6.88
C ASP A 44 -11.60 -5.04 -6.36
N ALA A 45 -11.79 -5.15 -5.04
CA ALA A 45 -12.73 -6.09 -4.44
C ALA A 45 -14.19 -5.73 -4.78
N ILE A 46 -14.57 -4.45 -4.71
CA ILE A 46 -15.89 -3.97 -5.14
C ILE A 46 -16.11 -4.31 -6.62
N LEU A 47 -15.13 -4.05 -7.49
CA LEU A 47 -15.27 -4.31 -8.93
C LEU A 47 -15.43 -5.80 -9.26
N GLN A 48 -14.82 -6.70 -8.48
CA GLN A 48 -15.09 -8.15 -8.58
C GLN A 48 -16.55 -8.49 -8.27
N VAL A 49 -17.17 -7.80 -7.32
CA VAL A 49 -18.62 -7.92 -7.05
C VAL A 49 -19.42 -7.36 -8.21
N ILE A 50 -19.07 -6.15 -8.69
CA ILE A 50 -19.77 -5.48 -9.80
C ILE A 50 -19.77 -6.32 -11.08
N ASP A 51 -18.64 -6.97 -11.40
CA ASP A 51 -18.50 -7.81 -12.59
C ASP A 51 -19.48 -9.02 -12.57
N GLN A 52 -19.96 -9.43 -11.39
CA GLN A 52 -20.90 -10.53 -11.22
C GLN A 52 -22.37 -10.10 -11.25
N LEU A 53 -22.64 -8.80 -11.17
CA LEU A 53 -24.01 -8.30 -11.21
C LEU A 53 -24.66 -8.63 -12.56
N PRO A 54 -25.98 -8.80 -12.63
CA PRO A 54 -26.70 -9.04 -13.88
C PRO A 54 -26.69 -7.81 -14.81
N ASP A 55 -27.14 -8.00 -16.05
CA ASP A 55 -27.38 -6.87 -16.97
C ASP A 55 -28.49 -5.96 -16.41
N ASP A 56 -28.44 -4.68 -16.81
CA ASP A 56 -29.29 -3.59 -16.33
C ASP A 56 -29.25 -3.40 -14.80
N ALA A 57 -28.17 -3.85 -14.14
CA ALA A 57 -28.01 -3.74 -12.69
C ALA A 57 -28.08 -2.29 -12.20
N ILE A 58 -28.63 -2.11 -10.99
CA ILE A 58 -28.65 -0.83 -10.30
C ILE A 58 -27.73 -0.89 -9.08
N ALA A 59 -26.72 -0.02 -9.08
CA ALA A 59 -25.82 0.20 -7.95
C ALA A 59 -26.12 1.54 -7.28
N VAL A 60 -25.99 1.60 -5.96
CA VAL A 60 -26.11 2.81 -5.15
C VAL A 60 -24.79 3.06 -4.42
N ASP A 61 -24.28 4.29 -4.50
CA ASP A 61 -23.10 4.76 -3.78
C ASP A 61 -23.52 5.84 -2.78
N GLY A 62 -23.65 5.46 -1.51
CA GLY A 62 -23.85 6.38 -0.40
C GLY A 62 -22.51 6.95 0.06
N GLY A 63 -22.37 8.28 0.00
CA GLY A 63 -21.12 8.99 0.30
C GLY A 63 -20.16 8.95 -0.88
N ALA A 64 -20.60 9.50 -2.02
CA ALA A 64 -19.87 9.39 -3.27
C ALA A 64 -18.62 10.29 -3.34
N ASN A 65 -18.52 11.34 -2.51
CA ASN A 65 -17.38 12.27 -2.46
C ASN A 65 -16.98 12.75 -3.87
N ALA A 66 -15.73 12.57 -4.29
CA ALA A 66 -15.22 12.95 -5.62
C ALA A 66 -15.54 11.92 -6.73
N GLY A 67 -16.20 10.81 -6.38
CA GLY A 67 -16.65 9.76 -7.29
C GLY A 67 -15.71 8.58 -7.44
N LEU A 68 -14.73 8.42 -6.53
CA LEU A 68 -13.68 7.40 -6.62
C LEU A 68 -14.24 5.96 -6.66
N VAL A 69 -15.46 5.73 -6.18
CA VAL A 69 -16.17 4.46 -6.28
C VAL A 69 -17.20 4.47 -7.41
N CYS A 70 -18.15 5.41 -7.42
CA CYS A 70 -19.22 5.40 -8.41
C CYS A 70 -18.75 5.46 -9.88
N VAL A 71 -17.65 6.15 -10.19
CA VAL A 71 -17.13 6.31 -11.56
C VAL A 71 -16.58 4.99 -12.13
N PRO A 72 -15.66 4.27 -11.45
CA PRO A 72 -15.25 2.94 -11.88
C PRO A 72 -16.41 1.95 -12.00
N ILE A 73 -17.34 1.94 -11.04
CA ILE A 73 -18.55 1.09 -11.10
C ILE A 73 -19.35 1.40 -12.36
N ALA A 74 -19.58 2.68 -12.63
CA ALA A 74 -20.32 3.13 -13.80
C ALA A 74 -19.66 2.70 -15.11
N HIS A 75 -18.32 2.78 -15.21
CA HIS A 75 -17.59 2.27 -16.38
C HIS A 75 -17.81 0.78 -16.60
N ARG A 76 -17.78 -0.05 -15.54
CA ARG A 76 -18.03 -1.50 -15.67
C ARG A 76 -19.46 -1.82 -16.08
N LEU A 77 -20.44 -1.11 -15.52
CA LEU A 77 -21.85 -1.38 -15.76
C LEU A 77 -22.37 -0.82 -17.09
N ARG A 78 -21.73 0.23 -17.64
CA ARG A 78 -22.22 0.96 -18.81
C ARG A 78 -22.47 0.06 -20.03
N ALA A 79 -21.54 -0.83 -20.33
CA ALA A 79 -21.65 -1.73 -21.50
C ALA A 79 -22.82 -2.73 -21.39
N ARG A 80 -23.37 -2.90 -20.19
CA ARG A 80 -24.41 -3.89 -19.84
C ARG A 80 -25.73 -3.23 -19.45
N GLY A 81 -25.90 -1.94 -19.76
CA GLY A 81 -27.13 -1.17 -19.47
C GLY A 81 -27.31 -0.77 -18.01
N GLY A 82 -26.34 -1.06 -17.14
CA GLY A 82 -26.45 -0.79 -15.71
C GLY A 82 -26.30 0.69 -15.35
N ARG A 83 -26.88 1.08 -14.21
CA ARG A 83 -26.96 2.46 -13.71
C ARG A 83 -26.40 2.59 -12.31
N VAL A 84 -25.87 3.76 -11.99
CA VAL A 84 -25.36 4.10 -10.65
C VAL A 84 -26.11 5.31 -10.11
N TYR A 85 -26.56 5.25 -8.86
CA TYR A 85 -27.14 6.38 -8.13
C TYR A 85 -26.17 6.80 -7.02
N ALA A 86 -25.61 8.00 -7.12
CA ALA A 86 -24.54 8.47 -6.24
C ALA A 86 -25.02 9.64 -5.38
N PHE A 87 -24.85 9.52 -4.07
CA PHE A 87 -25.32 10.47 -3.06
C PHE A 87 -24.14 11.21 -2.44
N GLU A 88 -24.16 12.54 -2.54
CA GLU A 88 -23.16 13.40 -1.89
C GLU A 88 -23.85 14.64 -1.27
N PRO A 89 -23.99 14.72 0.06
CA PRO A 89 -24.67 15.83 0.72
C PRO A 89 -23.85 17.14 0.71
N GLN A 90 -22.51 17.08 0.72
CA GLN A 90 -21.68 18.28 0.70
C GLN A 90 -21.73 18.94 -0.68
N ARG A 91 -22.39 20.11 -0.77
CA ARG A 91 -22.64 20.80 -2.04
C ARG A 91 -21.38 21.01 -2.91
N THR A 92 -20.27 21.40 -2.30
CA THR A 92 -19.04 21.67 -3.06
C THR A 92 -18.43 20.38 -3.62
N LEU A 93 -18.40 19.29 -2.84
CA LEU A 93 -17.97 17.98 -3.33
C LEU A 93 -18.93 17.45 -4.40
N PHE A 94 -20.24 17.63 -4.22
CA PHE A 94 -21.24 17.29 -5.23
C PHE A 94 -20.98 18.01 -6.58
N HIS A 95 -20.60 19.30 -6.56
CA HIS A 95 -20.22 19.99 -7.79
C HIS A 95 -18.97 19.40 -8.43
N ALA A 96 -17.96 19.04 -7.64
CA ALA A 96 -16.75 18.39 -8.12
C ALA A 96 -17.07 17.02 -8.74
N LEU A 97 -17.89 16.20 -8.06
CA LEU A 97 -18.42 14.94 -8.57
C LEU A 97 -19.15 15.11 -9.91
N GLY A 98 -19.98 16.15 -10.04
CA GLY A 98 -20.61 16.50 -11.32
C GLY A 98 -19.59 16.77 -12.43
N GLY A 99 -18.52 17.48 -12.12
CA GLY A 99 -17.39 17.70 -13.03
C GLY A 99 -16.69 16.39 -13.40
N THR A 100 -16.40 15.52 -12.42
CA THR A 100 -15.81 14.19 -12.63
C THR A 100 -16.67 13.35 -13.58
N VAL A 101 -17.97 13.22 -13.32
CA VAL A 101 -18.89 12.43 -14.15
C VAL A 101 -18.95 12.98 -15.58
N ALA A 102 -18.98 14.30 -15.74
CA ALA A 102 -18.99 14.94 -17.05
C ALA A 102 -17.68 14.70 -17.84
N LEU A 103 -16.52 14.80 -17.19
CA LEU A 103 -15.22 14.56 -17.82
C LEU A 103 -15.07 13.09 -18.27
N ASN A 104 -15.66 12.15 -17.55
CA ASN A 104 -15.69 10.72 -17.90
C ASN A 104 -16.77 10.34 -18.92
N GLN A 105 -17.61 11.30 -19.33
CA GLN A 105 -18.72 11.09 -20.28
C GLN A 105 -19.66 9.95 -19.86
N LEU A 106 -19.97 9.89 -18.56
CA LEU A 106 -20.82 8.87 -17.97
C LEU A 106 -22.27 9.35 -17.95
N ASP A 107 -23.08 8.78 -18.84
CA ASP A 107 -24.51 9.01 -18.99
C ASP A 107 -25.37 8.10 -18.09
N ASN A 108 -24.76 7.06 -17.51
CA ASN A 108 -25.41 6.06 -16.65
C ASN A 108 -25.26 6.35 -15.14
N VAL A 109 -24.83 7.56 -14.76
CA VAL A 109 -24.70 7.99 -13.36
C VAL A 109 -25.74 9.06 -13.03
N HIS A 110 -26.54 8.80 -12.00
CA HIS A 110 -27.52 9.72 -11.44
C HIS A 110 -26.96 10.34 -10.15
N LEU A 111 -26.64 11.63 -10.19
CA LEU A 111 -26.09 12.36 -9.05
C LEU A 111 -27.20 12.99 -8.21
N LEU A 112 -27.13 12.80 -6.89
CA LEU A 112 -28.11 13.35 -5.94
C LEU A 112 -27.40 14.14 -4.82
N ASN A 113 -27.64 15.45 -4.75
CA ASN A 113 -27.13 16.30 -3.66
C ASN A 113 -28.01 16.19 -2.41
N MET A 114 -27.95 15.03 -1.77
CA MET A 114 -28.73 14.69 -0.57
C MET A 114 -28.05 13.56 0.19
N GLY A 115 -28.33 13.46 1.49
CA GLY A 115 -27.89 12.33 2.32
C GLY A 115 -28.89 11.17 2.32
N LEU A 116 -28.41 9.97 2.65
CA LEU A 116 -29.26 8.81 2.95
C LEU A 116 -29.55 8.76 4.45
N ALA A 117 -30.80 8.49 4.83
CA ALA A 117 -31.25 8.44 6.21
C ALA A 117 -32.44 7.48 6.41
N GLY A 118 -32.83 7.26 7.67
CA GLY A 118 -33.98 6.43 8.03
C GLY A 118 -35.34 7.10 7.79
N VAL A 119 -35.37 8.41 7.62
CA VAL A 119 -36.58 9.20 7.32
C VAL A 119 -36.26 10.33 6.32
N ASN A 120 -37.25 10.73 5.53
CA ASN A 120 -37.14 11.90 4.67
C ASN A 120 -37.13 13.17 5.53
N GLY A 121 -36.25 14.12 5.20
CA GLY A 121 -36.13 15.34 5.98
C GLY A 121 -35.01 16.24 5.51
N THR A 122 -34.40 16.94 6.47
CA THR A 122 -33.28 17.85 6.23
C THR A 122 -32.26 17.67 7.34
N MET A 123 -30.99 17.56 6.96
CA MET A 123 -29.85 17.57 7.86
C MET A 123 -29.07 18.88 7.71
N LYS A 124 -28.16 19.16 8.64
CA LYS A 124 -27.20 20.26 8.50
C LYS A 124 -25.85 19.67 8.10
N VAL A 125 -25.32 20.12 6.98
CA VAL A 125 -23.94 19.84 6.58
C VAL A 125 -23.07 20.96 7.11
N PRO A 126 -22.00 20.68 7.90
CA PRO A 126 -21.10 21.72 8.40
C PRO A 126 -20.50 22.58 7.28
N ASP A 127 -20.18 23.84 7.60
CA ASP A 127 -19.45 24.69 6.67
C ASP A 127 -17.98 24.26 6.63
N VAL A 128 -17.52 23.79 5.46
CA VAL A 128 -16.17 23.22 5.27
C VAL A 128 -15.26 24.23 4.60
N ASP A 129 -14.11 24.52 5.21
CA ASP A 129 -13.03 25.29 4.56
C ASP A 129 -12.19 24.36 3.67
N TYR A 130 -12.56 24.33 2.40
CA TYR A 130 -11.86 23.55 1.36
C TYR A 130 -10.44 24.06 1.03
N GLY A 131 -9.93 25.09 1.71
CA GLY A 131 -8.55 25.57 1.58
C GLY A 131 -7.56 25.01 2.62
N GLN A 132 -8.03 24.22 3.59
CA GLN A 132 -7.19 23.56 4.61
C GLN A 132 -6.87 22.12 4.22
N ASP A 133 -5.69 21.64 4.59
CA ASP A 133 -5.32 20.23 4.40
C ASP A 133 -6.10 19.35 5.40
N THR A 134 -7.04 18.54 4.91
CA THR A 134 -7.95 17.70 5.72
C THR A 134 -8.56 16.59 4.84
N ASP A 135 -8.99 15.47 5.43
CA ASP A 135 -9.85 14.50 4.74
C ASP A 135 -11.32 14.99 4.77
N PHE A 136 -11.77 15.53 3.65
CA PHE A 136 -13.13 16.06 3.53
C PHE A 136 -14.21 14.97 3.46
N GLY A 137 -13.82 13.70 3.26
CA GLY A 137 -14.72 12.54 3.36
C GLY A 137 -15.17 12.30 4.79
N GLN A 138 -14.23 12.35 5.74
CA GLN A 138 -14.44 11.93 7.14
C GLN A 138 -15.22 12.88 8.05
N ILE A 139 -15.71 14.00 7.53
CA ILE A 139 -16.43 15.01 8.30
C ILE A 139 -17.79 14.44 8.71
N SER A 140 -17.90 14.06 9.99
CA SER A 140 -19.16 13.57 10.57
C SER A 140 -20.26 14.61 10.43
N LEU A 141 -21.40 14.16 9.91
CA LEU A 141 -22.59 15.01 9.68
C LEU A 141 -23.62 14.89 10.82
N VAL A 142 -23.26 14.24 11.93
CA VAL A 142 -24.23 13.77 12.95
C VAL A 142 -24.57 14.83 14.01
N ASP A 143 -23.88 15.97 14.08
CA ASP A 143 -24.19 17.00 15.07
C ASP A 143 -25.32 17.94 14.63
N ALA A 144 -26.56 17.53 14.91
CA ALA A 144 -27.76 18.37 14.79
C ALA A 144 -27.71 19.66 15.65
N HIS A 145 -26.71 19.79 16.54
CA HIS A 145 -26.57 20.86 17.54
C HIS A 145 -25.37 21.80 17.31
N ALA A 146 -24.58 21.62 16.24
CA ALA A 146 -23.50 22.56 15.92
C ALA A 146 -24.07 23.93 15.50
N GLU A 147 -23.49 25.02 16.02
CA GLU A 147 -23.75 26.37 15.53
C GLU A 147 -23.14 26.52 14.12
N GLY A 148 -23.99 26.62 13.08
CA GLY A 148 -23.58 26.75 11.66
C GLY A 148 -24.14 25.67 10.74
N GLY A 149 -23.74 25.68 9.46
CA GLY A 149 -24.03 24.63 8.48
C GLY A 149 -25.17 24.89 7.49
N THR A 150 -25.08 24.25 6.32
CA THR A 150 -26.03 24.37 5.20
C THR A 150 -27.13 23.31 5.30
N PRO A 151 -28.43 23.69 5.33
CA PRO A 151 -29.54 22.75 5.26
C PRO A 151 -29.49 21.94 3.96
N THR A 152 -29.46 20.62 4.10
CA THR A 152 -29.31 19.68 2.98
C THR A 152 -30.38 18.59 3.10
N PRO A 153 -31.10 18.26 2.01
CA PRO A 153 -32.12 17.22 2.06
C PRO A 153 -31.53 15.86 2.42
N VAL A 154 -32.29 15.06 3.16
CA VAL A 154 -32.03 13.63 3.37
C VAL A 154 -33.24 12.81 2.97
N ILE A 155 -33.00 11.62 2.43
CA ILE A 155 -34.06 10.72 1.98
C ILE A 155 -33.84 9.29 2.46
N THR A 156 -34.94 8.53 2.55
CA THR A 156 -34.87 7.08 2.59
C THR A 156 -34.59 6.56 1.18
N LEU A 157 -33.72 5.58 1.03
CA LEU A 157 -33.43 4.96 -0.27
C LEU A 157 -34.71 4.35 -0.89
N ASP A 158 -35.57 3.79 -0.04
CA ASP A 158 -36.88 3.27 -0.42
C ASP A 158 -37.74 4.33 -1.13
N SER A 159 -37.65 5.61 -0.75
CA SER A 159 -38.48 6.66 -1.35
C SER A 159 -38.18 6.95 -2.83
N LEU A 160 -37.02 6.51 -3.35
CA LEU A 160 -36.70 6.64 -4.77
C LEU A 160 -37.54 5.73 -5.67
N GLY A 161 -38.15 4.67 -5.11
CA GLY A 161 -38.95 3.73 -5.90
C GLY A 161 -38.14 3.04 -7.00
N LEU A 162 -36.86 2.72 -6.72
CA LEU A 162 -36.01 2.02 -7.69
C LEU A 162 -36.66 0.69 -8.10
N PRO A 163 -36.66 0.32 -9.40
CA PRO A 163 -37.28 -0.91 -9.87
C PRO A 163 -36.51 -2.17 -9.47
N ARG A 164 -35.25 -2.00 -9.06
CA ARG A 164 -34.32 -3.02 -8.59
C ARG A 164 -33.18 -2.37 -7.82
N LEU A 165 -32.50 -3.17 -7.00
CA LEU A 165 -31.25 -2.82 -6.34
C LEU A 165 -30.37 -4.06 -6.34
N ASP A 166 -29.15 -3.97 -6.87
CA ASP A 166 -28.24 -5.11 -6.98
C ASP A 166 -26.98 -4.93 -6.13
N PHE A 167 -26.56 -3.68 -5.92
CA PHE A 167 -25.42 -3.33 -5.08
C PHE A 167 -25.68 -2.03 -4.31
N LEU A 168 -25.32 -2.00 -3.03
CA LEU A 168 -25.44 -0.85 -2.15
C LEU A 168 -24.13 -0.65 -1.38
N LYS A 169 -23.41 0.43 -1.66
CA LYS A 169 -22.32 0.92 -0.81
C LYS A 169 -22.84 1.96 0.18
N LEU A 170 -22.43 1.85 1.44
CA LEU A 170 -22.66 2.83 2.50
C LEU A 170 -21.34 3.15 3.21
N ASP A 171 -20.86 4.36 2.97
CA ASP A 171 -19.72 4.99 3.65
C ASP A 171 -20.13 6.45 3.86
N ILE A 172 -20.90 6.69 4.92
CA ILE A 172 -21.66 7.93 5.14
C ILE A 172 -21.42 8.47 6.56
N GLU A 173 -20.24 8.15 7.10
CA GLU A 173 -19.63 8.76 8.25
C GLU A 173 -20.45 8.69 9.55
N GLY A 174 -21.08 7.54 9.81
CA GLY A 174 -21.82 7.25 11.05
C GLY A 174 -23.34 7.16 10.88
N MET A 175 -23.84 7.35 9.65
CA MET A 175 -25.28 7.27 9.32
C MET A 175 -25.68 5.91 8.70
N GLU A 176 -24.77 4.93 8.68
CA GLU A 176 -24.92 3.66 7.95
C GLU A 176 -26.16 2.90 8.41
N ILE A 177 -26.39 2.82 9.72
CA ILE A 177 -27.54 2.11 10.30
C ILE A 177 -28.87 2.77 9.91
N ASP A 178 -28.92 4.10 9.90
CA ASP A 178 -30.12 4.83 9.52
C ASP A 178 -30.39 4.72 8.01
N ALA A 179 -29.35 4.74 7.17
CA ALA A 179 -29.50 4.47 5.75
C ALA A 179 -29.97 3.04 5.46
N LEU A 180 -29.46 2.03 6.18
CA LEU A 180 -29.95 0.64 6.08
C LEU A 180 -31.43 0.54 6.47
N ARG A 181 -31.86 1.23 7.54
CA ARG A 181 -33.29 1.31 7.91
C ARG A 181 -34.12 1.97 6.80
N GLY A 182 -33.62 3.04 6.20
CA GLY A 182 -34.25 3.72 5.07
C GLY A 182 -34.24 2.96 3.75
N ALA A 183 -33.48 1.86 3.66
CA ALA A 183 -33.38 0.98 2.50
C ALA A 183 -34.05 -0.38 2.72
N ARG A 184 -34.72 -0.60 3.87
CA ARG A 184 -35.18 -1.91 4.32
C ARG A 184 -36.04 -2.61 3.28
N ARG A 185 -37.02 -1.91 2.67
CA ARG A 185 -37.91 -2.54 1.68
C ARG A 185 -37.16 -2.99 0.44
N LEU A 186 -36.26 -2.16 -0.09
CA LEU A 186 -35.44 -2.53 -1.25
C LEU A 186 -34.50 -3.71 -0.95
N ILE A 187 -33.91 -3.76 0.26
CA ILE A 187 -33.06 -4.87 0.70
C ILE A 187 -33.88 -6.17 0.77
N GLU A 188 -35.04 -6.14 1.43
CA GLU A 188 -35.92 -7.31 1.53
C GLU A 188 -36.44 -7.79 0.17
N THR A 189 -36.72 -6.87 -0.75
CA THR A 189 -37.34 -7.17 -2.04
C THR A 189 -36.33 -7.65 -3.07
N HIS A 190 -35.14 -7.05 -3.12
CA HIS A 190 -34.18 -7.29 -4.20
C HIS A 190 -32.97 -8.10 -3.77
N LEU A 191 -32.73 -8.24 -2.46
CA LEU A 191 -31.57 -8.94 -1.91
C LEU A 191 -30.27 -8.47 -2.58
N PRO A 192 -29.88 -7.18 -2.45
CA PRO A 192 -28.65 -6.66 -3.01
C PRO A 192 -27.43 -7.13 -2.23
N TRP A 193 -26.27 -7.03 -2.86
CA TRP A 193 -25.00 -7.07 -2.14
C TRP A 193 -24.80 -5.74 -1.44
N CYS A 194 -24.41 -5.74 -0.17
CA CYS A 194 -24.18 -4.50 0.58
C CYS A 194 -22.73 -4.42 1.04
N TRP A 195 -22.06 -3.33 0.69
CA TRP A 195 -20.74 -2.95 1.19
C TRP A 195 -20.91 -1.83 2.21
N VAL A 196 -20.59 -2.08 3.48
CA VAL A 196 -20.92 -1.15 4.57
C VAL A 196 -19.69 -0.91 5.43
N GLU A 197 -19.32 0.37 5.59
CA GLU A 197 -18.29 0.76 6.55
C GLU A 197 -18.80 0.55 7.98
N TYR A 198 -18.07 -0.23 8.79
CA TYR A 198 -18.42 -0.49 10.19
C TYR A 198 -17.55 0.29 11.19
N TRP A 199 -16.56 1.04 10.71
CA TRP A 199 -15.59 1.77 11.53
C TRP A 199 -16.23 2.65 12.61
N LYS A 200 -17.30 3.38 12.27
CA LYS A 200 -17.99 4.30 13.19
C LYS A 200 -19.18 3.69 13.96
N VAL A 201 -19.79 2.64 13.43
CA VAL A 201 -21.06 2.09 13.95
C VAL A 201 -20.93 0.69 14.55
N GLY A 202 -19.81 0.02 14.34
CA GLY A 202 -19.57 -1.37 14.74
C GLY A 202 -20.30 -2.39 13.86
N GLU A 203 -19.85 -3.65 13.94
CA GLU A 203 -20.37 -4.74 13.09
C GLU A 203 -21.76 -5.23 13.53
N ALA A 204 -21.98 -5.38 14.84
CA ALA A 204 -23.20 -5.99 15.36
C ALA A 204 -24.48 -5.22 14.97
N PRO A 205 -24.52 -3.87 15.01
CA PRO A 205 -25.68 -3.11 14.53
C PRO A 205 -25.95 -3.28 13.03
N ILE A 206 -24.91 -3.42 12.21
CA ILE A 206 -25.06 -3.69 10.77
C ILE A 206 -25.68 -5.06 10.57
N ILE A 207 -25.13 -6.11 11.20
CA ILE A 207 -25.66 -7.48 11.11
C ILE A 207 -27.13 -7.53 11.56
N ALA A 208 -27.47 -6.83 12.65
CA ALA A 208 -28.84 -6.74 13.14
C ALA A 208 -29.81 -6.09 12.14
N ALA A 209 -29.34 -5.16 11.28
CA ALA A 209 -30.17 -4.54 10.25
C ALA A 209 -30.65 -5.54 9.16
N PHE A 210 -29.97 -6.68 9.03
CA PHE A 210 -30.34 -7.78 8.13
C PHE A 210 -31.09 -8.91 8.84
N ALA A 211 -31.50 -8.72 10.11
CA ALA A 211 -32.25 -9.73 10.84
C ALA A 211 -33.49 -10.21 10.06
N GLY A 212 -33.66 -11.54 10.03
CA GLY A 212 -34.72 -12.22 9.28
C GLY A 212 -34.45 -12.41 7.79
N LEU A 213 -33.27 -12.01 7.29
CA LEU A 213 -32.86 -12.19 5.90
C LEU A 213 -31.71 -13.20 5.79
N ASP A 214 -31.66 -13.88 4.65
CA ASP A 214 -30.70 -14.95 4.37
C ASP A 214 -29.39 -14.37 3.79
N TYR A 215 -28.57 -13.81 4.68
CA TYR A 215 -27.29 -13.16 4.37
C TYR A 215 -26.11 -13.81 5.11
N THR A 216 -24.94 -13.75 4.50
CA THR A 216 -23.65 -14.04 5.12
C THR A 216 -22.77 -12.80 5.11
N PHE A 217 -21.97 -12.62 6.17
CA PHE A 217 -21.18 -11.42 6.42
C PHE A 217 -19.69 -11.75 6.42
N TYR A 218 -18.91 -10.92 5.74
CA TYR A 218 -17.47 -11.05 5.59
C TYR A 218 -16.78 -9.76 6.00
N ARG A 219 -15.74 -9.87 6.84
CA ARG A 219 -14.80 -8.76 7.05
C ARG A 219 -13.85 -8.72 5.85
N VAL A 220 -13.93 -7.65 5.07
CA VAL A 220 -13.08 -7.49 3.89
C VAL A 220 -11.74 -6.88 4.28
N ASP A 221 -11.77 -5.94 5.21
CA ASP A 221 -10.60 -5.31 5.81
C ASP A 221 -10.93 -4.90 7.26
N LYS A 222 -10.20 -3.92 7.81
CA LYS A 222 -10.38 -3.44 9.19
C LYS A 222 -11.55 -2.43 9.35
N LEU A 223 -12.18 -2.03 8.26
CA LEU A 223 -13.16 -0.94 8.17
C LEU A 223 -14.47 -1.39 7.51
N ASN A 224 -14.44 -2.38 6.62
CA ASN A 224 -15.54 -2.72 5.71
C ASN A 224 -16.11 -4.13 5.92
N LEU A 225 -17.46 -4.21 5.95
CA LEU A 225 -18.23 -5.45 5.89
C LEU A 225 -18.85 -5.63 4.50
N LEU A 226 -18.70 -6.83 3.95
CA LEU A 226 -19.46 -7.29 2.79
C LEU A 226 -20.60 -8.20 3.27
N CYS A 227 -21.83 -7.77 3.02
CA CYS A 227 -23.06 -8.51 3.32
C CYS A 227 -23.58 -9.12 2.02
N VAL A 228 -23.52 -10.45 1.91
CA VAL A 228 -23.88 -11.17 0.68
C VAL A 228 -25.15 -12.00 0.91
N PRO A 229 -26.19 -11.85 0.07
CA PRO A 229 -27.36 -12.70 0.16
C PRO A 229 -27.02 -14.12 -0.33
N ASN A 230 -27.37 -15.13 0.46
CA ASN A 230 -27.03 -16.52 0.16
C ASN A 230 -27.60 -17.01 -1.18
N ALA A 231 -28.75 -16.49 -1.59
CA ALA A 231 -29.34 -16.76 -2.90
C ALA A 231 -28.48 -16.28 -4.09
N ARG A 232 -27.54 -15.34 -3.87
CA ARG A 232 -26.60 -14.82 -4.88
C ARG A 232 -25.15 -15.22 -4.59
N TRP A 233 -24.90 -16.01 -3.54
CA TRP A 233 -23.57 -16.47 -3.15
C TRP A 233 -23.12 -17.65 -4.02
N ASP A 234 -21.99 -17.51 -4.71
CA ASP A 234 -21.31 -18.61 -5.41
C ASP A 234 -19.81 -18.63 -5.03
N PRO A 235 -19.37 -19.58 -4.18
CA PRO A 235 -17.99 -19.64 -3.70
C PRO A 235 -16.98 -20.05 -4.79
N GLN A 236 -17.42 -20.51 -5.96
CA GLN A 236 -16.51 -20.74 -7.10
C GLN A 236 -16.30 -19.46 -7.93
N ARG A 237 -17.22 -18.50 -7.87
CA ARG A 237 -17.14 -17.21 -8.56
C ARG A 237 -16.57 -16.11 -7.67
N LEU A 238 -16.83 -16.20 -6.38
CA LEU A 238 -16.24 -15.38 -5.34
C LEU A 238 -14.95 -16.02 -4.91
N ALA A 239 -13.82 -15.57 -5.46
CA ALA A 239 -12.50 -15.81 -4.89
C ALA A 239 -12.33 -15.03 -3.56
N ILE A 240 -13.34 -15.11 -2.67
CA ILE A 240 -13.33 -14.49 -1.36
C ILE A 240 -12.42 -15.33 -0.49
N SER A 241 -11.24 -14.78 -0.18
CA SER A 241 -10.30 -15.33 0.78
C SER A 241 -10.66 -14.99 2.24
N PHE A 242 -11.85 -14.43 2.48
CA PHE A 242 -12.28 -13.95 3.80
C PHE A 242 -13.11 -15.01 4.52
N GLU A 243 -12.82 -15.24 5.80
CA GLU A 243 -13.63 -16.16 6.63
C GLU A 243 -14.97 -15.51 7.00
N PRO A 244 -16.08 -16.27 6.95
CA PRO A 244 -17.40 -15.76 7.34
C PRO A 244 -17.47 -15.52 8.86
N ILE A 245 -18.22 -14.49 9.27
CA ILE A 245 -18.47 -14.21 10.68
C ILE A 245 -19.42 -15.27 11.25
N ALA A 246 -19.02 -15.96 12.32
CA ALA A 246 -19.91 -16.84 13.07
C ALA A 246 -20.96 -16.01 13.81
N ILE A 247 -22.24 -16.17 13.42
CA ILE A 247 -23.35 -15.50 14.10
C ILE A 247 -23.80 -16.40 15.26
N GLU A 248 -23.44 -16.05 16.50
CA GLU A 248 -24.04 -16.65 17.68
C GLU A 248 -25.44 -16.05 17.90
N THR A 249 -26.49 -16.88 17.78
CA THR A 249 -27.85 -16.48 18.15
C THR A 249 -27.94 -16.32 19.66
N THR A 250 -27.92 -15.09 20.16
CA THR A 250 -28.21 -14.81 21.58
C THR A 250 -29.39 -13.85 21.74
N ALA A 251 -30.27 -14.22 22.67
CA ALA A 251 -31.48 -13.51 23.04
C ALA A 251 -31.17 -12.30 23.94
N GLU A 252 -32.00 -11.26 23.77
CA GLU A 252 -32.31 -10.14 24.70
C GLU A 252 -31.13 -9.53 25.49
N ALA A 253 -30.63 -8.38 25.02
CA ALA A 253 -29.77 -7.51 25.80
C ALA A 253 -30.60 -6.45 26.56
N ASP A 254 -30.53 -6.53 27.89
CA ASP A 254 -31.10 -5.62 28.88
C ASP A 254 -30.32 -4.28 28.90
N THR A 255 -31.04 -3.16 28.95
CA THR A 255 -30.46 -1.81 28.93
C THR A 255 -30.63 -1.11 30.29
N SER A 256 -29.52 -0.80 30.96
CA SER A 256 -29.44 0.29 31.95
C SER A 256 -27.98 0.74 32.13
N PRO A 257 -27.67 2.06 32.13
CA PRO A 257 -26.31 2.57 32.31
C PRO A 257 -26.04 3.02 33.76
N PRO A 258 -24.78 3.02 34.23
CA PRO A 258 -24.37 3.80 35.39
C PRO A 258 -23.49 5.01 35.02
N ALA A 259 -23.78 6.17 35.65
CA ALA A 259 -22.85 7.30 35.85
C ALA A 259 -22.10 7.10 37.19
N ALA A 260 -20.94 7.64 37.57
CA ALA A 260 -19.96 8.70 37.18
C ALA A 260 -18.62 8.37 37.94
N PRO A 261 -17.55 9.21 38.09
CA PRO A 261 -17.10 10.45 37.44
C PRO A 261 -15.63 10.38 36.88
N ALA A 262 -15.13 11.53 36.41
CA ALA A 262 -14.04 11.72 35.43
C ALA A 262 -12.56 11.44 35.85
N ALA A 263 -11.85 10.73 34.95
CA ALA A 263 -10.51 11.02 34.46
C ALA A 263 -10.29 10.23 33.13
N ASP A 264 -10.08 10.95 32.03
CA ASP A 264 -10.06 10.48 30.64
C ASP A 264 -11.36 9.77 30.17
N THR A 265 -12.19 10.52 29.43
CA THR A 265 -13.54 10.12 28.99
C THR A 265 -13.57 9.27 27.73
N ASP A 266 -12.43 9.09 27.06
CA ASP A 266 -12.40 8.39 25.78
C ASP A 266 -12.64 6.89 25.98
N ALA A 267 -13.58 6.35 25.21
CA ALA A 267 -13.79 4.91 25.13
C ALA A 267 -12.49 4.22 24.63
N PRO A 268 -12.28 2.94 24.94
CA PRO A 268 -11.13 2.19 24.45
C PRO A 268 -10.94 2.31 22.92
N GLU A 269 -12.04 2.25 22.16
CA GLU A 269 -12.11 2.36 20.70
C GLU A 269 -11.74 3.78 20.25
N THR A 270 -12.11 4.80 21.03
CA THR A 270 -11.70 6.19 20.76
C THR A 270 -10.18 6.34 20.90
N ASN A 271 -9.57 5.70 21.90
CA ASN A 271 -8.11 5.70 22.04
C ASN A 271 -7.44 4.90 20.92
N TRP A 272 -8.00 3.76 20.53
CA TRP A 272 -7.55 2.98 19.36
C TRP A 272 -7.52 3.84 18.09
N ASN A 273 -8.61 4.54 17.79
CA ASN A 273 -8.75 5.35 16.58
C ASN A 273 -7.78 6.53 16.59
N ARG A 274 -7.65 7.22 17.73
CA ARG A 274 -6.65 8.29 17.88
C ARG A 274 -5.22 7.77 17.77
N ALA A 275 -4.94 6.56 18.24
CA ALA A 275 -3.62 5.95 18.08
C ALA A 275 -3.29 5.76 16.59
N LEU A 276 -4.23 5.21 15.81
CA LEU A 276 -4.08 5.04 14.36
C LEU A 276 -3.92 6.37 13.61
N ASP A 277 -4.67 7.41 13.99
CA ASP A 277 -4.52 8.76 13.43
C ASP A 277 -3.16 9.39 13.77
N HIS A 278 -2.67 9.24 15.00
CA HIS A 278 -1.30 9.67 15.33
C HIS A 278 -0.23 8.86 14.57
N GLU A 279 -0.46 7.56 14.33
CA GLU A 279 0.44 6.74 13.50
C GLU A 279 0.48 7.20 12.04
N SER A 280 -0.67 7.55 11.45
CA SER A 280 -0.75 8.03 10.07
C SER A 280 0.05 9.34 9.89
N ARG A 281 0.13 10.15 10.95
CA ARG A 281 0.90 11.40 11.03
C ARG A 281 2.33 11.23 11.55
N CYS A 282 2.78 10.00 11.85
CA CYS A 282 4.09 9.69 12.45
C CYS A 282 4.34 10.36 13.81
N GLU A 283 3.28 10.69 14.56
CA GLU A 283 3.35 11.25 15.90
C GLU A 283 3.52 10.13 16.94
N TRP A 284 4.60 9.36 16.81
CA TRP A 284 4.76 8.07 17.50
C TRP A 284 4.59 8.14 19.02
N GLY A 285 5.04 9.23 19.66
CA GLY A 285 4.87 9.43 21.10
C GLY A 285 3.39 9.52 21.51
N HIS A 286 2.57 10.24 20.73
CA HIS A 286 1.13 10.33 20.96
C HIS A 286 0.43 9.01 20.63
N ALA A 287 0.83 8.35 19.54
CA ALA A 287 0.31 7.02 19.19
C ALA A 287 0.55 6.00 20.31
N ILE A 288 1.77 5.96 20.87
CA ILE A 288 2.12 5.07 21.98
C ILE A 288 1.27 5.36 23.22
N ASP A 289 1.09 6.63 23.61
CA ASP A 289 0.24 7.02 24.74
C ASP A 289 -1.21 6.53 24.54
N ARG A 290 -1.76 6.72 23.33
CA ARG A 290 -3.11 6.26 23.00
C ARG A 290 -3.24 4.74 23.00
N TRP A 291 -2.27 4.01 22.44
CA TRP A 291 -2.24 2.54 22.50
C TRP A 291 -2.17 2.02 23.93
N GLN A 292 -1.34 2.61 24.79
CA GLN A 292 -1.24 2.23 26.19
C GLN A 292 -2.55 2.47 26.94
N ARG A 293 -3.27 3.57 26.66
CA ARG A 293 -4.58 3.87 27.23
C ARG A 293 -5.66 2.89 26.75
N ALA A 294 -5.67 2.56 25.45
CA ALA A 294 -6.58 1.55 24.90
C ALA A 294 -6.38 0.18 25.59
N ARG A 295 -5.11 -0.23 25.75
CA ARG A 295 -4.74 -1.47 26.45
C ARG A 295 -5.23 -1.51 27.90
N GLY A 296 -5.07 -0.40 28.63
CA GLY A 296 -5.51 -0.28 30.02
C GLY A 296 -7.02 -0.43 30.25
N ARG A 297 -7.82 -0.49 29.18
CA ARG A 297 -9.29 -0.59 29.25
C ARG A 297 -9.88 -1.83 28.57
N GLY A 298 -9.04 -2.84 28.24
CA GLY A 298 -9.50 -4.20 27.92
C GLY A 298 -9.81 -4.50 26.45
N LEU A 299 -9.40 -3.66 25.50
CA LEU A 299 -9.39 -4.02 24.07
C LEU A 299 -8.20 -4.93 23.74
N ASP A 300 -8.44 -5.92 22.87
CA ASP A 300 -7.49 -6.86 22.25
C ASP A 300 -6.00 -6.60 22.54
N ASP A 301 -5.55 -7.16 23.67
CA ASP A 301 -4.24 -6.90 24.25
C ASP A 301 -3.09 -7.38 23.35
N ASP A 302 -3.33 -8.43 22.57
CA ASP A 302 -2.36 -9.03 21.65
C ASP A 302 -2.18 -8.13 20.41
N ALA A 303 -3.28 -7.66 19.81
CA ALA A 303 -3.20 -6.72 18.69
C ALA A 303 -2.53 -5.40 19.11
N ILE A 304 -2.85 -4.89 20.31
CA ILE A 304 -2.22 -3.67 20.83
C ILE A 304 -0.73 -3.89 21.13
N ALA A 305 -0.33 -5.07 21.62
CA ALA A 305 1.08 -5.38 21.85
C ALA A 305 1.91 -5.32 20.56
N LEU A 306 1.39 -5.87 19.45
CA LEU A 306 2.04 -5.78 18.13
C LEU A 306 2.11 -4.34 17.61
N GLN A 307 1.05 -3.55 17.82
CA GLN A 307 1.04 -2.14 17.39
C GLN A 307 2.00 -1.28 18.22
N LEU A 308 2.06 -1.50 19.54
CA LEU A 308 3.07 -0.88 20.39
C LEU A 308 4.48 -1.27 19.96
N ALA A 309 4.72 -2.55 19.67
CA ALA A 309 6.02 -3.03 19.17
C ALA A 309 6.45 -2.27 17.90
N SER A 310 5.55 -2.16 16.93
CA SER A 310 5.75 -1.38 15.70
C SER A 310 6.04 0.10 15.99
N CYS A 311 5.17 0.76 16.79
CA CYS A 311 5.30 2.18 17.14
C CYS A 311 6.62 2.50 17.83
N TYR A 312 7.04 1.68 18.80
CA TYR A 312 8.32 1.83 19.47
C TYR A 312 9.49 1.68 18.51
N GLY A 313 9.40 0.75 17.55
CA GLY A 313 10.38 0.61 16.48
C GLY A 313 10.55 1.89 15.66
N PHE A 314 9.44 2.52 15.25
CA PHE A 314 9.47 3.78 14.48
C PHE A 314 9.85 5.00 15.33
N ALA A 315 9.53 5.00 16.63
CA ALA A 315 9.95 6.03 17.58
C ALA A 315 11.46 6.00 17.91
N GLY A 316 12.21 5.01 17.38
CA GLY A 316 13.63 4.84 17.68
C GLY A 316 13.89 4.19 19.05
N ALA A 317 12.92 3.48 19.60
CA ALA A 317 13.00 2.76 20.87
C ALA A 317 12.79 1.23 20.66
N PRO A 318 13.58 0.56 19.80
CA PRO A 318 13.35 -0.84 19.43
C PRO A 318 13.35 -1.80 20.62
N ASP A 319 14.12 -1.53 21.68
CA ASP A 319 14.12 -2.37 22.88
C ASP A 319 12.79 -2.31 23.66
N ALA A 320 12.12 -1.15 23.68
CA ALA A 320 10.77 -1.03 24.23
C ALA A 320 9.76 -1.82 23.38
N GLY A 321 9.97 -1.86 22.06
CA GLY A 321 9.18 -2.70 21.17
C GLY A 321 9.41 -4.19 21.42
N LEU A 322 10.65 -4.61 21.68
CA LEU A 322 10.98 -5.98 22.04
C LEU A 322 10.33 -6.38 23.38
N ALA A 323 10.30 -5.47 24.35
CA ALA A 323 9.60 -5.67 25.62
C ALA A 323 8.08 -5.80 25.43
N ALA A 324 7.49 -5.06 24.47
CA ALA A 324 6.06 -5.23 24.16
C ALA A 324 5.74 -6.65 23.63
N LEU A 325 6.68 -7.29 22.93
CA LEU A 325 6.52 -8.67 22.46
C LEU A 325 6.63 -9.73 23.58
N GLU A 326 7.12 -9.39 24.77
CA GLU A 326 7.14 -10.33 25.92
C GLU A 326 5.73 -10.73 26.38
N ARG A 327 4.71 -9.95 25.99
CA ARG A 327 3.30 -10.24 26.27
C ARG A 327 2.86 -11.62 25.77
N PHE A 328 3.46 -12.08 24.68
CA PHE A 328 3.15 -13.38 24.08
C PHE A 328 3.83 -14.56 24.78
N GLY A 329 4.65 -14.30 25.80
CA GLY A 329 5.34 -15.33 26.55
C GLY A 329 6.38 -16.08 25.72
N ASP A 330 6.45 -17.40 25.91
CA ASP A 330 7.36 -18.27 25.17
C ASP A 330 6.85 -18.49 23.73
N PRO A 331 7.57 -18.05 22.68
CA PRO A 331 7.15 -18.27 21.30
C PRO A 331 6.93 -19.76 20.97
N ALA A 332 7.62 -20.69 21.62
CA ALA A 332 7.46 -22.13 21.38
C ALA A 332 6.08 -22.66 21.80
N ALA A 333 5.37 -21.95 22.68
CA ALA A 333 4.02 -22.30 23.12
C ALA A 333 2.91 -21.75 22.21
N LEU A 334 3.24 -20.86 21.27
CA LEU A 334 2.27 -20.20 20.40
C LEU A 334 1.93 -21.06 19.17
N PRO A 335 0.73 -20.89 18.60
CA PRO A 335 0.42 -21.41 17.27
C PRO A 335 1.43 -20.95 16.23
N ASP A 336 1.69 -21.80 15.26
CA ASP A 336 2.74 -21.61 14.26
C ASP A 336 2.60 -20.26 13.50
N ALA A 337 1.40 -19.92 13.02
CA ALA A 337 1.15 -18.65 12.34
C ALA A 337 1.51 -17.43 13.22
N THR A 338 0.99 -17.40 14.46
CA THR A 338 1.23 -16.33 15.43
C THR A 338 2.71 -16.22 15.82
N ARG A 339 3.38 -17.36 16.01
CA ARG A 339 4.83 -17.41 16.27
C ARG A 339 5.60 -16.76 15.11
N GLY A 340 5.22 -17.12 13.88
CA GLY A 340 5.82 -16.58 12.66
C GLY A 340 5.78 -15.05 12.61
N ASP A 341 4.60 -14.47 12.86
CA ASP A 341 4.39 -13.01 12.84
C ASP A 341 5.17 -12.28 13.94
N ILE A 342 5.20 -12.84 15.16
CA ILE A 342 5.94 -12.26 16.28
C ILE A 342 7.44 -12.29 16.03
N GLU A 343 7.97 -13.41 15.52
CA GLU A 343 9.39 -13.52 15.22
C GLU A 343 9.81 -12.63 14.03
N LEU A 344 8.90 -12.39 13.08
CA LEU A 344 9.12 -11.40 12.02
C LEU A 344 9.21 -9.98 12.60
N MET A 345 8.26 -9.60 13.45
CA MET A 345 8.28 -8.30 14.14
C MET A 345 9.54 -8.14 15.01
N ARG A 346 9.93 -9.20 15.73
CA ARG A 346 11.15 -9.25 16.54
C ARG A 346 12.38 -9.01 15.67
N SER A 347 12.48 -9.68 14.52
CA SER A 347 13.57 -9.49 13.56
C SER A 347 13.67 -8.03 13.08
N MET A 348 12.54 -7.42 12.73
CA MET A 348 12.50 -6.01 12.30
C MET A 348 12.99 -5.06 13.39
N LEU A 349 12.59 -5.28 14.65
CA LEU A 349 13.06 -4.47 15.79
C LEU A 349 14.56 -4.65 16.05
N LEU A 350 15.06 -5.88 15.97
CA LEU A 350 16.47 -6.19 16.14
C LEU A 350 17.33 -5.55 15.03
N LEU A 351 16.86 -5.52 13.79
CA LEU A 351 17.52 -4.79 12.70
C LEU A 351 17.58 -3.28 13.00
N ARG A 352 16.48 -2.67 13.47
CA ARG A 352 16.46 -1.25 13.87
C ARG A 352 17.41 -0.95 15.04
N ALA A 353 17.60 -1.91 15.93
CA ALA A 353 18.57 -1.84 17.03
C ALA A 353 20.02 -2.10 16.58
N GLY A 354 20.26 -2.45 15.31
CA GLY A 354 21.59 -2.83 14.80
C GLY A 354 22.06 -4.22 15.23
N ARG A 355 21.19 -5.04 15.86
CA ARG A 355 21.46 -6.38 16.41
C ARG A 355 21.27 -7.46 15.34
N ARG A 356 22.06 -7.40 14.25
CA ARG A 356 21.85 -8.19 13.01
C ARG A 356 21.91 -9.70 13.21
N ASP A 357 22.81 -10.21 14.03
CA ASP A 357 22.93 -11.66 14.29
C ASP A 357 21.70 -12.21 15.03
N GLU A 358 21.10 -11.40 15.90
CA GLU A 358 19.87 -11.76 16.61
C GLU A 358 18.68 -11.68 15.67
N ALA A 359 18.61 -10.65 14.83
CA ALA A 359 17.60 -10.53 13.79
C ALA A 359 17.62 -11.73 12.84
N ALA A 360 18.81 -12.20 12.45
CA ALA A 360 18.96 -13.41 11.63
C ALA A 360 18.32 -14.64 12.28
N ARG A 361 18.53 -14.85 13.59
CA ARG A 361 17.92 -15.97 14.32
C ARG A 361 16.39 -15.85 14.37
N ALA A 362 15.86 -14.67 14.67
CA ALA A 362 14.43 -14.42 14.68
C ALA A 362 13.80 -14.65 13.29
N THR A 363 14.47 -14.23 12.23
CA THR A 363 13.99 -14.49 10.87
C THR A 363 13.97 -15.96 10.51
N LEU A 364 15.00 -16.72 10.87
CA LEU A 364 14.98 -18.17 10.65
C LEU A 364 13.81 -18.82 11.41
N ALA A 365 13.53 -18.37 12.63
CA ALA A 365 12.40 -18.86 13.41
C ALA A 365 11.05 -18.54 12.74
N SER A 366 10.91 -17.36 12.13
CA SER A 366 9.73 -16.94 11.39
C SER A 366 9.55 -17.72 10.06
N GLU A 367 10.58 -17.74 9.22
CA GLU A 367 10.55 -18.35 7.88
C GLU A 367 10.34 -19.86 7.90
N ASN A 368 10.88 -20.54 8.93
CA ASN A 368 10.67 -21.98 9.12
C ASN A 368 9.17 -22.35 9.20
N VAL A 369 8.33 -21.40 9.59
CA VAL A 369 6.92 -21.62 9.85
C VAL A 369 6.04 -21.01 8.75
N LEU A 370 6.28 -19.74 8.39
CA LEU A 370 5.44 -19.02 7.41
C LEU A 370 5.66 -19.49 5.96
N THR A 371 6.93 -19.70 5.58
CA THR A 371 7.30 -19.90 4.16
C THR A 371 6.99 -21.32 3.68
N ALA A 372 7.13 -22.33 4.53
CA ALA A 372 6.80 -23.69 4.14
C ALA A 372 5.29 -23.89 3.85
N ALA A 373 4.43 -23.20 4.60
CA ALA A 373 2.99 -23.18 4.37
C ALA A 373 2.63 -22.48 3.04
N GLN A 374 3.34 -21.39 2.69
CA GLN A 374 3.06 -20.59 1.50
C GLN A 374 3.39 -21.32 0.18
N PHE A 375 4.47 -22.08 0.13
CA PHE A 375 4.97 -22.68 -1.11
C PHE A 375 4.65 -24.17 -1.27
N GLY A 376 4.01 -24.80 -0.28
CA GLY A 376 3.68 -26.22 -0.32
C GLY A 376 4.91 -27.14 -0.41
N LEU A 377 6.07 -26.64 -0.01
CA LEU A 377 7.34 -27.36 -0.04
C LEU A 377 7.59 -28.08 1.30
N PRO A 378 8.20 -29.27 1.28
CA PRO A 378 8.45 -30.06 2.49
C PRO A 378 9.39 -29.36 3.47
N THR A 379 8.96 -29.14 4.71
CA THR A 379 9.75 -28.51 5.78
C THR A 379 11.02 -29.30 6.12
N GLU A 380 11.00 -30.62 5.95
CA GLU A 380 12.15 -31.49 6.24
C GLU A 380 13.34 -31.27 5.27
N ARG A 381 13.11 -30.59 4.14
CA ARG A 381 14.15 -30.20 3.18
C ARG A 381 14.54 -28.73 3.27
N LEU A 382 14.05 -28.00 4.28
CA LEU A 382 14.39 -26.61 4.46
C LEU A 382 15.87 -26.46 4.83
N TYR A 383 16.56 -25.56 4.14
CA TYR A 383 17.95 -25.24 4.42
C TYR A 383 18.04 -24.38 5.68
N GLN A 384 18.68 -24.93 6.71
CA GLN A 384 18.88 -24.34 8.03
C GLN A 384 20.38 -24.22 8.37
N GLY A 385 21.26 -24.36 7.38
CA GLY A 385 22.73 -24.33 7.54
C GLY A 385 23.39 -25.71 7.43
N GLN A 386 22.68 -26.72 6.92
CA GLN A 386 23.27 -28.04 6.66
C GLN A 386 24.42 -27.95 5.63
N PRO A 387 25.38 -28.88 5.59
CA PRO A 387 26.42 -28.87 4.56
C PRO A 387 25.84 -29.01 3.14
N LEU A 388 26.20 -28.11 2.23
CA LEU A 388 25.73 -28.10 0.84
C LEU A 388 26.69 -28.76 -0.17
N GLN A 389 27.84 -29.25 0.28
CA GLN A 389 28.82 -29.91 -0.60
C GLN A 389 28.18 -31.10 -1.32
N GLY A 390 28.16 -31.05 -2.66
CA GLY A 390 27.58 -32.11 -3.48
C GLY A 390 26.04 -32.18 -3.45
N LYS A 391 25.37 -31.13 -2.98
CA LYS A 391 23.90 -31.04 -2.88
C LYS A 391 23.32 -30.05 -3.88
N ARG A 392 22.04 -30.23 -4.19
CA ARG A 392 21.25 -29.33 -5.05
C ARG A 392 20.40 -28.41 -4.18
N LEU A 393 20.55 -27.10 -4.36
CA LEU A 393 19.80 -26.10 -3.61
C LEU A 393 18.77 -25.41 -4.51
N LEU A 394 17.52 -25.40 -4.08
CA LEU A 394 16.47 -24.55 -4.65
C LEU A 394 16.33 -23.26 -3.83
N VAL A 395 16.46 -22.11 -4.48
CA VAL A 395 16.21 -20.80 -3.85
C VAL A 395 14.92 -20.23 -4.43
N ILE A 396 13.95 -19.95 -3.56
CA ILE A 396 12.67 -19.36 -3.96
C ILE A 396 12.65 -17.85 -3.73
N SER A 397 11.92 -17.14 -4.60
CA SER A 397 11.74 -15.70 -4.50
C SER A 397 11.05 -15.31 -3.20
N TYR A 398 11.54 -14.25 -2.55
CA TYR A 398 10.92 -13.65 -1.37
C TYR A 398 10.60 -12.18 -1.62
N GLY A 399 9.36 -11.75 -1.36
CA GLY A 399 8.96 -10.35 -1.52
C GLY A 399 8.93 -9.87 -2.98
N GLY A 400 9.21 -8.59 -3.19
CA GLY A 400 9.14 -7.94 -4.50
C GLY A 400 10.44 -8.03 -5.32
N VAL A 401 10.44 -7.40 -6.51
CA VAL A 401 11.61 -7.36 -7.41
C VAL A 401 12.85 -6.75 -6.73
N GLY A 402 12.66 -5.71 -5.91
CA GLY A 402 13.76 -5.06 -5.20
C GLY A 402 14.43 -5.98 -4.17
N ASP A 403 13.64 -6.84 -3.52
CA ASP A 403 14.15 -7.84 -2.58
C ASP A 403 15.03 -8.88 -3.31
N GLN A 404 14.60 -9.35 -4.48
CA GLN A 404 15.40 -10.27 -5.29
C GLN A 404 16.75 -9.65 -5.68
N LEU A 405 16.74 -8.40 -6.14
CA LEU A 405 17.96 -7.68 -6.51
C LEU A 405 18.89 -7.52 -5.30
N GLN A 406 18.35 -7.15 -4.14
CA GLN A 406 19.13 -7.02 -2.91
C GLN A 406 19.77 -8.34 -2.49
N TYR A 407 19.00 -9.43 -2.51
CA TYR A 407 19.44 -10.72 -1.99
C TYR A 407 20.27 -11.53 -3.00
N ALA A 408 20.26 -11.16 -4.28
CA ALA A 408 21.17 -11.71 -5.28
C ALA A 408 22.66 -11.60 -4.87
N ARG A 409 23.00 -10.66 -3.97
CA ARG A 409 24.35 -10.53 -3.38
C ARG A 409 24.88 -11.81 -2.73
N TYR A 410 23.99 -12.70 -2.27
CA TYR A 410 24.37 -13.94 -1.61
C TYR A 410 24.61 -15.09 -2.59
N LEU A 411 24.16 -14.96 -3.84
CA LEU A 411 24.31 -16.01 -4.84
C LEU A 411 25.78 -16.29 -5.15
N GLY A 412 26.61 -15.25 -5.27
CA GLY A 412 28.06 -15.42 -5.43
C GLY A 412 28.75 -16.07 -4.21
N ALA A 413 28.15 -15.99 -3.02
CA ALA A 413 28.68 -16.69 -1.85
C ALA A 413 28.34 -18.20 -1.87
N LEU A 414 27.29 -18.62 -2.58
CA LEU A 414 26.91 -20.03 -2.70
C LEU A 414 27.96 -20.85 -3.44
N ASP A 415 28.72 -20.23 -4.35
CA ASP A 415 29.87 -20.88 -5.03
C ASP A 415 30.87 -21.45 -4.02
N THR A 416 31.05 -20.76 -2.90
CA THR A 416 31.99 -21.19 -1.85
C THR A 416 31.48 -22.36 -1.01
N LEU A 417 30.19 -22.71 -1.11
CA LEU A 417 29.56 -23.78 -0.33
C LEU A 417 29.58 -25.15 -1.02
N GLY A 418 30.03 -25.22 -2.28
CA GLY A 418 30.26 -26.48 -2.98
C GLY A 418 29.00 -27.22 -3.45
N CYS A 419 27.89 -26.51 -3.65
CA CYS A 419 26.67 -27.05 -4.25
C CYS A 419 26.97 -27.72 -5.60
N THR A 420 26.32 -28.85 -5.90
CA THR A 420 26.35 -29.46 -7.24
C THR A 420 25.58 -28.61 -8.24
N SER A 421 24.45 -28.05 -7.83
CA SER A 421 23.68 -27.10 -8.63
C SER A 421 22.85 -26.18 -7.74
N VAL A 422 22.59 -24.98 -8.24
CA VAL A 422 21.68 -24.01 -7.62
C VAL A 422 20.66 -23.62 -8.67
N THR A 423 19.38 -23.75 -8.31
CA THR A 423 18.25 -23.31 -9.12
C THR A 423 17.54 -22.19 -8.36
N VAL A 424 17.28 -21.07 -9.00
CA VAL A 424 16.66 -19.88 -8.38
C VAL A 424 15.40 -19.50 -9.14
N VAL A 425 14.28 -19.40 -8.42
CA VAL A 425 13.00 -18.92 -8.96
C VAL A 425 12.89 -17.42 -8.72
N VAL A 426 12.68 -16.64 -9.78
CA VAL A 426 12.57 -15.17 -9.74
C VAL A 426 11.51 -14.66 -10.72
N PRO A 427 10.98 -13.44 -10.53
CA PRO A 427 10.14 -12.81 -11.55
C PRO A 427 10.82 -12.82 -12.92
N ASP A 428 10.07 -13.19 -13.97
CA ASP A 428 10.62 -13.39 -15.31
C ASP A 428 11.43 -12.19 -15.83
N ALA A 429 10.99 -10.96 -15.49
CA ALA A 429 11.64 -9.71 -15.84
C ALA A 429 13.09 -9.55 -15.32
N LEU A 430 13.54 -10.38 -14.37
CA LEU A 430 14.91 -10.38 -13.84
C LEU A 430 15.82 -11.42 -14.48
N THR A 431 15.26 -12.40 -15.21
CA THR A 431 16.02 -13.58 -15.65
C THR A 431 17.18 -13.21 -16.58
N GLY A 432 17.00 -12.24 -17.49
CA GLY A 432 18.06 -11.77 -18.39
C GLY A 432 19.29 -11.24 -17.64
N LEU A 433 19.07 -10.27 -16.75
CA LEU A 433 20.13 -9.65 -15.94
C LEU A 433 20.83 -10.68 -15.03
N LEU A 434 20.06 -11.55 -14.37
CA LEU A 434 20.61 -12.52 -13.42
C LEU A 434 21.37 -13.66 -14.11
N ARG A 435 20.88 -14.19 -15.25
CA ARG A 435 21.61 -15.20 -16.04
C ARG A 435 22.92 -14.66 -16.58
N HIS A 436 22.94 -13.38 -16.98
CA HIS A 436 24.18 -12.74 -17.41
C HIS A 436 25.19 -12.63 -16.25
N THR A 437 24.73 -12.21 -15.07
CA THR A 437 25.60 -12.02 -13.89
C THR A 437 26.08 -13.36 -13.31
N PHE A 438 25.21 -14.36 -13.23
CA PHE A 438 25.47 -15.67 -12.60
C PHE A 438 25.25 -16.81 -13.60
N PRO A 439 26.13 -16.98 -14.61
CA PRO A 439 25.91 -17.94 -15.70
C PRO A 439 25.96 -19.42 -15.26
N HIS A 440 26.44 -19.69 -14.04
CA HIS A 440 26.51 -21.04 -13.45
C HIS A 440 25.22 -21.40 -12.67
N ILE A 441 24.31 -20.46 -12.45
CA ILE A 441 23.05 -20.66 -11.73
C ILE A 441 21.92 -20.83 -12.74
N GLU A 442 21.07 -21.81 -12.51
CA GLU A 442 19.85 -21.97 -13.28
C GLU A 442 18.77 -21.01 -12.74
N PHE A 443 18.24 -20.13 -13.59
CA PHE A 443 17.13 -19.25 -13.23
C PHE A 443 15.85 -19.67 -13.93
N ILE A 444 14.78 -19.82 -13.15
CA ILE A 444 13.41 -20.10 -13.62
C ILE A 444 12.57 -18.83 -13.44
N GLY A 445 11.98 -18.37 -14.55
CA GLY A 445 11.10 -17.20 -14.58
C GLY A 445 9.71 -17.54 -14.05
N ALA A 446 9.24 -16.76 -13.09
CA ALA A 446 7.89 -16.82 -12.54
C ALA A 446 6.98 -15.78 -13.22
N HIS A 447 5.80 -16.21 -13.66
CA HIS A 447 4.72 -15.33 -14.09
C HIS A 447 3.61 -15.36 -13.02
N GLY A 448 3.48 -14.29 -12.24
CA GLY A 448 2.50 -14.21 -11.15
C GLY A 448 3.02 -14.76 -9.82
N ALA A 449 2.10 -15.08 -8.90
CA ALA A 449 2.42 -15.41 -7.51
C ALA A 449 2.80 -16.88 -7.28
N TRP A 450 2.63 -17.76 -8.27
CA TRP A 450 2.81 -19.20 -8.11
C TRP A 450 3.70 -19.80 -9.20
N VAL A 451 4.63 -20.66 -8.80
CA VAL A 451 5.43 -21.51 -9.67
C VAL A 451 5.33 -22.93 -9.13
N ASP A 452 5.01 -23.89 -10.00
CA ASP A 452 5.04 -25.30 -9.65
C ASP A 452 6.49 -25.73 -9.42
N THR A 453 6.89 -25.83 -8.16
CA THR A 453 8.23 -26.25 -7.76
C THR A 453 8.34 -27.76 -7.58
N SER A 454 7.24 -28.51 -7.69
CA SER A 454 7.20 -29.96 -7.44
C SER A 454 8.07 -30.77 -8.42
N GLN A 455 8.29 -30.21 -9.62
CA GLN A 455 9.10 -30.84 -10.67
C GLN A 455 10.58 -30.43 -10.62
N ILE A 456 10.95 -29.45 -9.78
CA ILE A 456 12.32 -28.98 -9.67
C ILE A 456 13.07 -29.89 -8.71
N ALA A 457 14.06 -30.61 -9.22
CA ALA A 457 14.75 -31.62 -8.43
C ALA A 457 15.80 -30.98 -7.50
N HIS A 458 15.56 -31.04 -6.18
CA HIS A 458 16.42 -30.42 -5.16
C HIS A 458 16.59 -31.33 -3.94
N ASP A 459 17.70 -31.16 -3.21
CA ASP A 459 17.97 -31.85 -1.94
C ASP A 459 17.56 -30.97 -0.76
N TYR A 460 17.84 -29.67 -0.85
CA TYR A 460 17.41 -28.64 0.09
C TYR A 460 16.78 -27.45 -0.64
N TRP A 461 15.94 -26.69 0.05
CA TRP A 461 15.38 -25.45 -0.46
C TRP A 461 15.38 -24.34 0.60
N CYS A 462 15.36 -23.07 0.18
CA CYS A 462 15.17 -21.92 1.08
C CYS A 462 14.66 -20.68 0.34
N SER A 463 14.15 -19.71 1.08
CA SER A 463 13.90 -18.37 0.57
C SER A 463 15.19 -17.54 0.53
N PHE A 464 15.20 -16.48 -0.29
CA PHE A 464 16.27 -15.47 -0.23
C PHE A 464 16.44 -14.85 1.16
N LEU A 465 15.35 -14.74 1.93
CA LEU A 465 15.41 -14.18 3.28
C LEU A 465 16.18 -15.11 4.24
N VAL A 466 16.02 -16.43 4.10
CA VAL A 466 16.82 -17.43 4.83
C VAL A 466 18.31 -17.30 4.46
N LEU A 467 18.64 -17.12 3.17
CA LEU A 467 20.04 -16.84 2.79
C LEU A 467 20.55 -15.56 3.46
N ALA A 468 19.76 -14.49 3.48
CA ALA A 468 20.13 -13.25 4.14
C ALA A 468 20.40 -13.42 5.65
N ALA A 469 19.58 -14.23 6.33
CA ALA A 469 19.77 -14.57 7.73
C ALA A 469 21.04 -15.40 7.96
N GLN A 470 21.30 -16.41 7.14
CA GLN A 470 22.51 -17.26 7.25
C GLN A 470 23.80 -16.47 7.00
N PHE A 471 23.74 -15.47 6.12
CA PHE A 471 24.89 -14.67 5.68
C PHE A 471 24.99 -13.28 6.33
N GLY A 472 24.07 -12.91 7.22
CA GLY A 472 24.21 -11.76 8.12
C GLY A 472 23.63 -10.40 7.67
N TYR A 473 22.64 -10.36 6.76
CA TYR A 473 21.93 -9.15 6.24
C TYR A 473 22.78 -8.05 5.58
N ALA A 474 23.72 -7.44 6.30
CA ALA A 474 24.62 -6.40 5.84
C ALA A 474 25.79 -6.19 6.83
N PRO A 475 27.03 -5.90 6.37
CA PRO A 475 27.45 -5.84 4.98
C PRO A 475 27.40 -7.20 4.29
N ALA A 476 27.70 -7.25 2.98
CA ALA A 476 27.79 -8.53 2.29
C ALA A 476 28.80 -9.47 2.98
N PRO A 477 28.66 -10.80 2.81
CA PRO A 477 29.65 -11.76 3.26
C PRO A 477 31.04 -11.37 2.76
N LYS A 478 32.04 -11.58 3.62
CA LYS A 478 33.44 -11.30 3.28
C LYS A 478 33.81 -12.00 1.96
N GLY A 479 34.35 -11.24 1.02
CA GLY A 479 34.70 -11.74 -0.32
C GLY A 479 33.65 -11.46 -1.40
N SER A 480 32.45 -11.03 -1.03
CA SER A 480 31.45 -10.57 -2.01
C SER A 480 31.83 -9.20 -2.56
N ALA A 481 31.66 -9.00 -3.87
CA ALA A 481 31.85 -7.70 -4.49
C ALA A 481 30.80 -6.69 -3.98
N ALA A 482 31.21 -5.43 -3.81
CA ALA A 482 30.29 -4.35 -3.43
C ALA A 482 29.25 -4.09 -4.54
N ALA A 483 29.71 -4.10 -5.80
CA ALA A 483 28.87 -4.18 -6.99
C ALA A 483 28.84 -5.64 -7.45
N TYR A 484 27.70 -6.30 -7.29
CA TYR A 484 27.54 -7.75 -7.49
C TYR A 484 26.59 -8.10 -8.64
N LEU A 485 26.00 -7.10 -9.32
CA LEU A 485 25.28 -7.29 -10.57
C LEU A 485 26.02 -6.64 -11.74
N SER A 486 25.90 -7.23 -12.92
CA SER A 486 26.40 -6.66 -14.17
C SER A 486 25.33 -6.69 -15.25
N CYS A 487 25.49 -5.84 -16.25
CA CYS A 487 24.61 -5.76 -17.41
C CYS A 487 25.35 -6.29 -18.66
N PRO A 488 24.65 -6.96 -19.60
CA PRO A 488 25.24 -7.36 -20.86
C PRO A 488 26.00 -6.22 -21.58
N PRO A 489 27.24 -6.44 -22.06
CA PRO A 489 28.08 -5.37 -22.62
C PRO A 489 27.45 -4.60 -23.79
N GLU A 490 26.67 -5.28 -24.62
CA GLU A 490 25.97 -4.72 -25.77
C GLU A 490 24.84 -3.76 -25.36
N HIS A 491 24.09 -4.08 -24.31
CA HIS A 491 23.09 -3.17 -23.74
C HIS A 491 23.78 -1.94 -23.14
N ALA A 492 24.85 -2.14 -22.36
CA ALA A 492 25.63 -1.05 -21.78
C ALA A 492 26.23 -0.11 -22.85
N ALA A 493 26.76 -0.66 -23.94
CA ALA A 493 27.30 0.13 -25.05
C ALA A 493 26.19 0.94 -25.76
N ALA A 494 25.04 0.31 -26.04
CA ALA A 494 23.90 0.98 -26.68
C ALA A 494 23.37 2.15 -25.85
N TRP A 495 23.23 1.98 -24.53
CA TRP A 495 22.76 3.05 -23.65
C TRP A 495 23.77 4.17 -23.46
N ARG A 496 25.06 3.86 -23.33
CA ARG A 496 26.11 4.90 -23.32
C ARG A 496 26.06 5.74 -24.58
N GLU A 497 25.85 5.12 -25.74
CA GLU A 497 25.76 5.84 -27.00
C GLU A 497 24.51 6.74 -27.09
N ARG A 498 23.36 6.25 -26.61
CA ARG A 498 22.11 7.03 -26.53
C ARG A 498 22.27 8.24 -25.61
N VAL A 499 22.82 8.05 -24.41
CA VAL A 499 23.03 9.13 -23.44
C VAL A 499 24.07 10.13 -23.94
N ARG A 500 25.11 9.69 -24.64
CA ARG A 500 26.11 10.57 -25.26
C ARG A 500 25.51 11.50 -26.33
N HIS A 501 24.45 11.07 -27.01
CA HIS A 501 23.79 11.81 -28.09
C HIS A 501 22.41 12.36 -27.69
N ASP A 502 22.20 12.61 -26.40
CA ASP A 502 20.92 13.11 -25.86
C ASP A 502 20.66 14.61 -26.13
N GLY A 503 21.58 15.28 -26.81
CA GLY A 503 21.46 16.70 -27.19
C GLY A 503 21.83 17.68 -26.08
N HIS A 504 22.27 17.22 -24.90
CA HIS A 504 22.77 18.09 -23.85
C HIS A 504 24.25 18.46 -24.05
N PRO A 505 24.69 19.66 -23.60
CA PRO A 505 26.08 20.09 -23.73
C PRO A 505 27.10 19.13 -23.09
N ASP A 506 28.32 19.13 -23.62
CA ASP A 506 29.46 18.42 -23.04
C ASP A 506 29.68 18.84 -21.57
N GLY A 507 29.96 17.86 -20.71
CA GLY A 507 30.14 18.09 -19.26
C GLY A 507 28.85 18.18 -18.45
N THR A 508 27.66 18.12 -19.07
CA THR A 508 26.39 18.00 -18.35
C THR A 508 26.35 16.68 -17.57
N ARG A 509 25.95 16.70 -16.30
CA ARG A 509 25.77 15.47 -15.51
C ARG A 509 24.38 14.89 -15.69
N ARG A 510 24.28 13.59 -15.95
CA ARG A 510 23.00 12.90 -16.12
C ARG A 510 22.58 12.22 -14.83
N ILE A 511 21.38 12.54 -14.34
CA ILE A 511 20.81 11.95 -13.12
C ILE A 511 19.54 11.15 -13.45
N GLY A 512 19.48 9.92 -12.96
CA GLY A 512 18.29 9.08 -13.05
C GLY A 512 17.33 9.40 -11.91
N LEU A 513 16.06 9.63 -12.22
CA LEU A 513 15.02 9.95 -11.25
C LEU A 513 13.96 8.85 -11.26
N ASN A 514 13.72 8.27 -10.08
CA ASN A 514 12.59 7.37 -9.85
C ASN A 514 11.79 7.78 -8.60
N TRP A 515 10.50 8.10 -8.75
CA TRP A 515 9.69 8.59 -7.63
C TRP A 515 8.74 7.55 -7.03
N ARG A 516 8.45 6.45 -7.75
CA ARG A 516 7.49 5.44 -7.28
C ARG A 516 7.82 4.02 -7.76
N GLY A 517 7.24 3.02 -7.09
CA GLY A 517 7.26 1.62 -7.55
C GLY A 517 6.03 1.29 -8.41
N ARG A 518 5.94 0.03 -8.84
CA ARG A 518 4.78 -0.50 -9.61
C ARG A 518 3.59 -0.87 -8.73
N ASP A 519 3.85 -1.17 -7.46
CA ASP A 519 2.86 -1.71 -6.52
C ASP A 519 2.41 -0.63 -5.55
N GLU A 520 1.10 -0.51 -5.41
CA GLU A 520 0.39 0.72 -5.05
C GLU A 520 -0.51 0.55 -3.82
N SER A 521 -0.39 -0.57 -3.10
CA SER A 521 -1.02 -0.75 -1.77
C SER A 521 -0.72 0.44 -0.85
N ASP A 522 -1.62 0.81 0.07
CA ASP A 522 -1.45 1.94 1.01
C ASP A 522 -0.11 1.95 1.74
N ALA A 523 0.37 0.78 2.19
CA ALA A 523 1.67 0.65 2.84
C ALA A 523 2.84 1.12 1.95
N ARG A 524 2.69 1.03 0.62
CA ARG A 524 3.65 1.44 -0.41
C ARG A 524 3.36 2.83 -0.97
N PHE A 525 2.14 3.35 -0.80
CA PHE A 525 1.81 4.73 -1.11
C PHE A 525 2.63 5.71 -0.27
N HIS A 526 2.82 5.43 1.03
CA HIS A 526 3.61 6.27 1.94
C HIS A 526 5.10 6.43 1.58
N ARG A 527 5.62 5.62 0.65
CA ARG A 527 6.99 5.74 0.12
C ARG A 527 7.04 6.25 -1.32
N ALA A 528 5.92 6.62 -1.93
CA ALA A 528 5.86 7.22 -3.26
C ALA A 528 5.99 8.75 -3.19
N ALA A 529 6.76 9.30 -4.12
CA ALA A 529 6.80 10.71 -4.46
C ALA A 529 6.09 10.94 -5.80
N SER A 530 5.95 12.20 -6.21
CA SER A 530 5.51 12.61 -7.54
C SER A 530 6.67 13.16 -8.37
N LEU A 531 6.51 13.21 -9.69
CA LEU A 531 7.46 13.92 -10.56
C LEU A 531 7.59 15.41 -10.17
N ARG A 532 6.51 16.01 -9.68
CA ARG A 532 6.49 17.41 -9.24
C ARG A 532 7.31 17.62 -7.98
N ASP A 533 7.29 16.67 -7.06
CA ASP A 533 8.13 16.71 -5.85
C ASP A 533 9.61 16.74 -6.25
N LEU A 534 9.97 16.02 -7.32
CA LEU A 534 11.34 16.01 -7.87
C LEU A 534 11.64 17.19 -8.81
N ALA A 535 10.70 18.11 -9.05
CA ALA A 535 10.90 19.24 -9.97
C ALA A 535 12.19 20.05 -9.70
N PRO A 536 12.61 20.30 -8.44
CA PRO A 536 13.88 20.97 -8.17
C PRO A 536 15.10 20.27 -8.77
N LEU A 537 15.13 18.92 -8.76
CA LEU A 537 16.21 18.12 -9.35
C LEU A 537 16.23 18.24 -10.87
N THR A 538 15.07 18.36 -11.52
CA THR A 538 14.97 18.49 -12.98
C THR A 538 15.52 19.82 -13.49
N ARG A 539 15.49 20.87 -12.66
CA ARG A 539 15.86 22.25 -13.03
C ARG A 539 17.28 22.64 -12.65
N MET A 540 18.09 21.68 -12.17
CA MET A 540 19.47 21.97 -11.76
C MET A 540 20.35 22.36 -12.94
N HIS A 541 21.07 23.47 -12.79
CA HIS A 541 22.02 23.92 -13.81
C HIS A 541 23.16 22.91 -13.98
N GLY A 542 23.58 22.66 -15.22
CA GLY A 542 24.63 21.68 -15.54
C GLY A 542 24.24 20.22 -15.35
N HIS A 543 22.96 19.93 -15.11
CA HIS A 543 22.44 18.57 -14.94
C HIS A 543 21.29 18.31 -15.94
N ALA A 544 21.12 17.05 -16.32
CA ALA A 544 20.02 16.57 -17.14
C ALA A 544 19.32 15.41 -16.42
N ALA A 545 18.00 15.52 -16.25
CA ALA A 545 17.20 14.52 -15.57
C ALA A 545 16.65 13.47 -16.54
N TYR A 546 16.84 12.21 -16.18
CA TYR A 546 16.31 11.05 -16.88
C TYR A 546 15.26 10.37 -16.02
N CYS A 547 14.04 10.21 -16.53
CA CYS A 547 13.06 9.35 -15.90
C CYS A 547 13.50 7.89 -16.05
N ILE A 548 13.68 7.18 -14.93
CA ILE A 548 13.98 5.74 -14.94
C ILE A 548 12.81 4.90 -14.41
N ASN A 549 11.65 5.53 -14.13
CA ASN A 549 10.39 4.82 -13.89
C ASN A 549 9.98 4.05 -15.15
N ARG A 550 9.66 2.76 -14.99
CA ARG A 550 9.17 1.91 -16.09
C ARG A 550 7.71 2.17 -16.47
N ASP A 551 6.83 2.23 -15.46
CA ASP A 551 5.39 2.38 -15.67
C ASP A 551 4.99 3.84 -15.40
N LEU A 552 4.71 4.60 -16.47
CA LEU A 552 4.30 6.00 -16.42
C LEU A 552 2.83 6.16 -16.83
N SER A 553 2.17 7.16 -16.25
CA SER A 553 0.88 7.62 -16.76
C SER A 553 1.10 8.57 -17.94
N ALA A 554 0.15 8.63 -18.88
CA ALA A 554 0.18 9.57 -19.99
C ALA A 554 0.35 11.03 -19.54
N GLN A 555 -0.16 11.39 -18.35
CA GLN A 555 -0.01 12.72 -17.75
C GLN A 555 1.43 12.99 -17.30
N SER A 556 2.16 11.98 -16.82
CA SER A 556 3.57 12.12 -16.43
C SER A 556 4.45 12.42 -17.65
N GLU A 557 4.15 11.81 -18.80
CA GLU A 557 4.86 12.03 -20.06
C GLU A 557 4.58 13.42 -20.67
N GLN A 558 3.43 14.02 -20.35
CA GLN A 558 3.04 15.36 -20.81
C GLN A 558 3.50 16.47 -19.86
N SER A 559 4.43 16.16 -18.93
CA SER A 559 4.94 17.13 -17.98
C SER A 559 5.68 18.29 -18.69
N ASP A 560 5.52 19.49 -18.14
CA ASP A 560 6.26 20.70 -18.53
C ASP A 560 7.69 20.75 -17.93
N LEU A 561 8.06 19.74 -17.14
CA LEU A 561 9.36 19.66 -16.51
C LEU A 561 10.44 19.16 -17.48
N PRO A 562 11.67 19.70 -17.41
CA PRO A 562 12.77 19.31 -18.30
C PRO A 562 13.33 17.93 -17.94
N VAL A 563 12.63 16.88 -18.36
CA VAL A 563 12.99 15.48 -18.11
C VAL A 563 12.99 14.68 -19.40
N THR A 564 14.02 13.87 -19.59
CA THR A 564 14.09 12.89 -20.67
C THR A 564 13.33 11.63 -20.27
N PHE A 565 12.38 11.18 -21.09
CA PHE A 565 11.55 10.00 -20.84
C PHE A 565 11.91 8.84 -21.78
N PRO A 566 12.94 8.03 -21.47
CA PRO A 566 13.40 6.94 -22.32
C PRO A 566 12.65 5.62 -22.12
N HIS A 567 11.54 5.63 -21.37
CA HIS A 567 10.84 4.43 -20.88
C HIS A 567 10.42 3.44 -21.97
N HIS A 568 10.04 3.90 -23.17
CA HIS A 568 9.76 3.03 -24.33
C HIS A 568 10.97 2.21 -24.82
N ALA A 569 12.19 2.65 -24.51
CA ALA A 569 13.43 1.95 -24.87
C ALA A 569 13.92 1.00 -23.77
N ILE A 570 13.24 0.93 -22.62
CA ILE A 570 13.58 0.04 -21.50
C ILE A 570 12.68 -1.21 -21.60
N GLY A 571 13.21 -2.30 -22.15
CA GLY A 571 12.46 -3.56 -22.27
C GLY A 571 12.41 -4.34 -20.96
N ASP A 572 13.56 -4.53 -20.31
CA ASP A 572 13.71 -5.34 -19.10
C ASP A 572 14.66 -4.69 -18.06
N PHE A 573 15.03 -5.45 -17.02
CA PHE A 573 15.99 -5.00 -16.03
C PHE A 573 17.44 -4.93 -16.54
N SER A 574 17.76 -5.60 -17.66
CA SER A 574 19.04 -5.48 -18.35
C SER A 574 19.19 -4.09 -18.96
N ASP A 575 18.16 -3.61 -19.65
CA ASP A 575 18.12 -2.24 -20.20
C ASP A 575 18.15 -1.18 -19.09
N LEU A 576 17.37 -1.38 -18.02
CA LEU A 576 17.38 -0.46 -16.89
C LEU A 576 18.77 -0.38 -16.24
N ALA A 577 19.44 -1.53 -16.07
CA ALA A 577 20.80 -1.59 -15.55
C ALA A 577 21.80 -0.88 -16.48
N ALA A 578 21.69 -1.07 -17.80
CA ALA A 578 22.50 -0.40 -18.80
C ALA A 578 22.32 1.12 -18.77
N LEU A 579 21.07 1.59 -18.70
CA LEU A 579 20.75 3.01 -18.53
C LEU A 579 21.39 3.54 -17.26
N MET A 580 21.18 2.91 -16.10
CA MET A 580 21.79 3.36 -14.84
C MET A 580 23.32 3.46 -14.89
N LEU A 581 23.99 2.51 -15.56
CA LEU A 581 25.45 2.53 -15.75
C LEU A 581 25.93 3.63 -16.72
N ALA A 582 25.03 4.22 -17.51
CA ALA A 582 25.32 5.35 -18.38
C ALA A 582 25.02 6.71 -17.71
N LEU A 583 24.46 6.72 -16.50
CA LEU A 583 24.15 7.92 -15.72
C LEU A 583 25.24 8.18 -14.67
N ASP A 584 25.35 9.42 -14.20
CA ASP A 584 26.32 9.81 -13.17
C ASP A 584 25.84 9.49 -11.75
N ALA A 585 24.51 9.51 -11.54
CA ALA A 585 23.88 9.17 -10.27
C ALA A 585 22.39 8.84 -10.42
N VAL A 586 21.81 8.26 -9.38
CA VAL A 586 20.37 8.01 -9.27
C VAL A 586 19.79 8.68 -8.02
N VAL A 587 18.64 9.33 -8.13
CA VAL A 587 17.81 9.74 -6.99
C VAL A 587 16.51 8.97 -7.06
N THR A 588 16.21 8.19 -6.01
CA THR A 588 15.04 7.32 -6.02
C THR A 588 14.39 7.15 -4.67
N THR A 589 13.08 6.87 -4.65
CA THR A 589 12.41 6.30 -3.48
C THR A 589 12.77 4.82 -3.26
N CYS A 590 12.34 4.24 -2.13
CA CYS A 590 12.62 2.85 -1.75
C CYS A 590 11.90 1.82 -2.66
N THR A 591 12.47 1.56 -3.83
CA THR A 591 11.95 0.66 -4.87
C THR A 591 13.03 -0.29 -5.39
N ALA A 592 12.73 -1.11 -6.41
CA ALA A 592 13.74 -1.92 -7.08
C ALA A 592 14.94 -1.11 -7.60
N HIS A 593 14.73 0.16 -7.95
CA HIS A 593 15.77 1.02 -8.52
C HIS A 593 16.92 1.32 -7.54
N ILE A 594 16.63 1.50 -6.24
CA ILE A 594 17.70 1.76 -5.26
C ILE A 594 18.59 0.52 -5.07
N HIS A 595 17.96 -0.66 -5.09
CA HIS A 595 18.66 -1.93 -4.98
C HIS A 595 19.48 -2.22 -6.23
N LEU A 596 18.94 -1.95 -7.43
CA LEU A 596 19.67 -2.08 -8.67
C LEU A 596 20.87 -1.14 -8.74
N ALA A 597 20.68 0.15 -8.44
CA ALA A 597 21.78 1.13 -8.41
C ALA A 597 22.89 0.71 -7.44
N GLY A 598 22.52 0.31 -6.22
CA GLY A 598 23.46 -0.21 -5.23
C GLY A 598 24.20 -1.46 -5.68
N ALA A 599 23.51 -2.40 -6.32
CA ALA A 599 24.06 -3.65 -6.81
C ALA A 599 24.99 -3.47 -8.03
N LEU A 600 24.77 -2.43 -8.83
CA LEU A 600 25.63 -2.03 -9.96
C LEU A 600 26.81 -1.14 -9.53
N GLY A 601 26.81 -0.65 -8.28
CA GLY A 601 27.79 0.32 -7.80
C GLY A 601 27.57 1.74 -8.34
N VAL A 602 26.37 2.05 -8.85
CA VAL A 602 26.00 3.39 -9.30
C VAL A 602 25.72 4.27 -8.08
N PRO A 603 26.34 5.45 -7.95
CA PRO A 603 26.07 6.36 -6.84
C PRO A 603 24.59 6.75 -6.78
N ALA A 604 23.98 6.70 -5.58
CA ALA A 604 22.57 7.01 -5.47
C ALA A 604 22.16 7.71 -4.17
N VAL A 605 21.12 8.53 -4.25
CA VAL A 605 20.40 9.08 -3.10
C VAL A 605 19.05 8.36 -2.97
N LEU A 606 18.84 7.72 -1.82
CA LEU A 606 17.57 7.14 -1.41
C LEU A 606 16.74 8.20 -0.67
N LEU A 607 15.64 8.62 -1.29
CA LEU A 607 14.57 9.34 -0.63
C LEU A 607 13.72 8.33 0.15
N LEU A 608 13.66 8.48 1.47
CA LEU A 608 13.08 7.49 2.35
C LEU A 608 11.95 8.06 3.19
N SER A 609 10.81 7.36 3.23
CA SER A 609 9.69 7.71 4.10
C SER A 609 10.08 7.56 5.58
N PRO A 610 9.55 8.37 6.50
CA PRO A 610 9.76 8.16 7.93
C PRO A 610 9.24 6.78 8.42
N LYS A 611 8.22 6.22 7.75
CA LYS A 611 7.71 4.84 7.99
C LYS A 611 8.43 3.80 7.12
N ALA A 612 9.75 3.85 7.06
CA ALA A 612 10.55 2.95 6.21
C ALA A 612 10.84 1.58 6.84
N ASP A 613 11.07 0.59 5.98
CA ASP A 613 11.48 -0.78 6.32
C ASP A 613 12.75 -0.81 7.19
N ALA A 614 12.78 -1.75 8.15
CA ALA A 614 13.83 -1.88 9.14
C ALA A 614 15.24 -2.08 8.54
N ARG A 615 15.36 -2.61 7.31
CA ARG A 615 16.63 -2.84 6.62
C ARG A 615 17.47 -1.58 6.42
N TRP A 616 16.81 -0.41 6.39
CA TRP A 616 17.49 0.87 6.16
C TRP A 616 18.00 1.49 7.46
N GLU A 617 17.74 0.87 8.61
CA GLU A 617 18.17 1.33 9.93
C GLU A 617 17.81 2.82 10.13
N THR A 618 18.56 3.58 10.94
CA THR A 618 18.27 5.00 11.24
C THR A 618 19.27 5.99 10.62
N GLY A 619 20.41 5.52 10.12
CA GLY A 619 21.49 6.36 9.60
C GLY A 619 21.23 7.00 8.22
N ALA A 620 22.12 7.93 7.84
CA ALA A 620 22.20 8.57 6.52
C ALA A 620 23.05 7.78 5.49
N ARG A 621 23.63 6.66 5.91
CA ARG A 621 24.34 5.68 5.08
C ARG A 621 23.79 4.30 5.41
N THR A 622 23.97 3.35 4.50
CA THR A 622 23.57 1.96 4.70
C THR A 622 24.76 1.00 4.58
N PRO A 623 24.84 -0.05 5.41
CA PRO A 623 25.78 -1.14 5.20
C PRO A 623 25.44 -2.02 3.99
N LEU A 624 24.22 -1.91 3.43
CA LEU A 624 23.80 -2.67 2.27
C LEU A 624 24.60 -2.25 1.03
N TYR A 625 24.74 -0.94 0.83
CA TYR A 625 25.28 -0.33 -0.39
C TYR A 625 26.19 0.86 -0.04
N PRO A 626 27.53 0.71 -0.15
CA PRO A 626 28.47 1.77 0.22
C PRO A 626 28.26 3.09 -0.54
N GLY A 627 27.87 3.02 -1.82
CA GLY A 627 27.64 4.16 -2.70
C GLY A 627 26.30 4.90 -2.50
N ILE A 628 25.50 4.51 -1.50
CA ILE A 628 24.17 5.08 -1.27
C ILE A 628 24.18 6.07 -0.10
N ARG A 629 23.50 7.19 -0.30
CA ARG A 629 23.14 8.17 0.73
C ARG A 629 21.65 8.10 1.00
N ILE A 630 21.25 8.14 2.26
CA ILE A 630 19.83 8.10 2.67
C ILE A 630 19.42 9.49 3.12
N VAL A 631 18.28 9.96 2.60
CA VAL A 631 17.62 11.17 3.04
C VAL A 631 16.19 10.83 3.44
N ARG A 632 15.86 10.99 4.73
CA ARG A 632 14.52 10.70 5.25
C ARG A 632 13.65 11.94 5.27
N ALA A 633 12.50 11.89 4.61
CA ALA A 633 11.48 12.93 4.69
C ALA A 633 11.05 13.15 6.15
N SER A 634 10.77 14.40 6.52
CA SER A 634 10.30 14.73 7.87
C SER A 634 8.86 14.31 8.12
N ARG A 635 8.04 14.21 7.08
CA ARG A 635 6.63 13.80 7.16
C ARG A 635 6.32 12.77 6.08
N ILE A 636 5.32 11.92 6.33
CA ILE A 636 4.80 11.02 5.30
C ILE A 636 4.26 11.87 4.16
N GLY A 637 4.51 11.42 2.92
CA GLY A 637 3.93 12.04 1.74
C GLY A 637 4.60 13.34 1.27
N GLN A 638 5.27 14.07 2.16
CA GLN A 638 5.94 15.34 1.86
C GLN A 638 7.43 15.12 1.62
N TRP A 639 7.91 15.44 0.41
CA TRP A 639 9.27 15.13 -0.02
C TRP A 639 10.19 16.33 -0.13
N ASP A 640 9.68 17.55 0.00
CA ASP A 640 10.42 18.79 -0.27
C ASP A 640 11.74 18.86 0.53
N ASP A 641 11.69 18.60 1.85
CA ASP A 641 12.86 18.63 2.72
C ASP A 641 13.90 17.55 2.36
N ALA A 642 13.42 16.39 1.88
CA ALA A 642 14.28 15.31 1.44
C ALA A 642 14.90 15.62 0.07
N VAL A 643 14.15 16.24 -0.84
CA VAL A 643 14.62 16.64 -2.16
C VAL A 643 15.68 17.73 -2.04
N ASP A 644 15.49 18.74 -1.19
CA ASP A 644 16.47 19.79 -0.95
C ASP A 644 17.82 19.21 -0.46
N ARG A 645 17.78 18.28 0.49
CA ARG A 645 18.99 17.59 0.96
C ARG A 645 19.58 16.65 -0.10
N ALA A 646 18.76 16.03 -0.94
CA ALA A 646 19.24 15.23 -2.06
C ALA A 646 19.97 16.08 -3.12
N MET A 647 19.46 17.28 -3.42
CA MET A 647 20.13 18.23 -4.32
C MET A 647 21.53 18.58 -3.82
N ALA A 648 21.71 18.77 -2.51
CA ALA A 648 23.03 19.04 -1.93
C ALA A 648 24.04 17.91 -2.20
N PHE A 649 23.61 16.64 -2.15
CA PHE A 649 24.46 15.49 -2.51
C PHE A 649 24.77 15.44 -4.01
N VAL A 650 23.80 15.72 -4.86
CA VAL A 650 24.00 15.74 -6.32
C VAL A 650 24.96 16.86 -6.73
N LEU A 651 24.79 18.06 -6.16
CA LEU A 651 25.63 19.24 -6.43
C LEU A 651 27.05 19.09 -5.85
N GLY A 652 27.19 18.62 -4.61
CA GLY A 652 28.48 18.41 -3.96
C GLY A 652 29.30 17.28 -4.59
N GLY A 653 28.67 16.46 -5.42
CA GLY A 653 29.24 15.24 -5.98
C GLY A 653 29.27 14.10 -4.97
N PHE A 654 29.17 12.87 -5.48
CA PHE A 654 29.44 11.68 -4.69
C PHE A 654 30.97 11.57 -4.52
N GLY A 655 31.51 12.28 -3.52
CA GLY A 655 32.92 12.18 -3.16
C GLY A 655 33.33 10.73 -2.93
N LYS A 656 34.56 10.37 -3.33
CA LYS A 656 35.19 9.07 -3.03
C LYS A 656 35.60 9.04 -1.55
N ASP A 657 34.62 8.95 -0.65
CA ASP A 657 34.85 8.67 0.78
C ASP A 657 34.50 7.22 1.10
#